data_AF-A0A3M5G443-F1
#
_entry.id   AF-A0A3M5G443-F1
#
_cell.length_a   1.000
_cell.length_b   1.000
_cell.length_c   1.000
_cell.angle_alpha   90.00
_cell.angle_beta   90.00
_cell.angle_gamma   90.00
#
_symmetry.space_group_name_H-M   'P 1'
#
loop_
_entity.id
_entity.type
_entity.pdbx_description
1 polymer ?
#
loop_
_entity_poly.entity_id
_entity_poly.type
_entity_poly.pdbx_seq_one_letter_code
_entity_poly.pdbx_strand_id
1 'polypeptide(L)'
;MKWRVSDMDKSAAERIAQRFVGLPVEQRRQILNKMHETGQSFKLLPIAVTRHDVARIPLSYAQQRMLFLWQMEPGNAAYNVPMAVRLNGPLDRQALSAALDRLVQRHETLRTRFVSEDGAFYQEILQQATVALEFASVAPADIENQVRAELQKPFDLLSGTLLRVRLFQLGEAEHVLTVCMHHIVSDGWSGEVLIREFVQLYQAQLSGQTAQLPALAVQYADYAIWQRAWLEAGEGERQLNYWKQQLGTEHPLLSLPLDHPRPLQPSQRGATVRVDVPEQLSAQLKTLARNSGQTLFMLTLAALSVVLSRFSGQADIRIGAPNAGRTRSELEGLIGFFINTQVLRVQVDEQQSFAQLLDQVKQVVTGAQSHQELPFEHLVDALAPERNLGHNPLFQFKINQHVLAADDRGQRVSGLTVDEFPIGSSDARFDLAFDFTDTPRGIRGYFTYATDLFEPSTIERMAEALRAVLQALVADTDQRLADQPQTVSLPIAEQTADFACGDFLSLWQQGLHIGRGKTALRVGQQVLSFDELEQRSNQFARYLHAQDIKPGMTIALCLDRSVEWVVSLLAVLKLGAVYLPLDSAQPAERLQQLVRDSGAALLIHAFDDKAAQLGVCPVLAFDAALWSEVDGSTLNVRVIAEQPAYIIYTSGSTGQPKGVVISHGALANYVQGVLERLSLDDGASMAMVSTVAADLGHTLLFGALASGRPLHLLSHEQAFDPDGFARYMAEHQVAVLKIVPSHLQGLLQAANPTDVLPGQLLILGGEASSWALIEQIRALKPGCRIVNHYGPTETTVGILTHEVAERVDACRSVPVGQPLANGKARVLDAYLNPVAERVAGELYLGGQGLAQGYLGRAAMTAERFVPDPFSSDGGRARRGSAPVPCG
;
A
#
# COMPACT_ATOMS: atom_id res chain seq x y z
N MET A 1 -16.74 37.59 43.43
CA MET A 1 -15.43 38.10 43.00
C MET A 1 -15.33 37.98 41.48
N LYS A 2 -15.56 39.09 40.77
CA LYS A 2 -15.28 39.21 39.33
C LYS A 2 -13.88 39.81 39.22
N TRP A 3 -12.88 39.01 38.88
CA TRP A 3 -11.55 39.51 38.51
C TRP A 3 -11.37 39.20 37.02
N ARG A 4 -10.57 39.96 36.26
CA ARG A 4 -10.09 39.58 34.93
C ARG A 4 -8.58 39.38 35.02
N VAL A 5 -8.10 38.17 34.68
CA VAL A 5 -6.66 37.84 34.75
C VAL A 5 -5.81 38.72 33.83
N SER A 6 -6.39 39.24 32.73
CA SER A 6 -5.71 40.17 31.81
C SER A 6 -5.33 41.52 32.42
N ASP A 7 -6.00 41.92 33.52
CA ASP A 7 -5.88 43.26 34.10
C ASP A 7 -5.13 43.22 35.45
N MET A 8 -4.55 42.07 35.81
CA MET A 8 -3.86 41.85 37.09
C MET A 8 -2.37 42.21 37.02
N ASP A 9 -1.89 42.86 38.08
CA ASP A 9 -0.46 43.01 38.34
C ASP A 9 0.24 41.63 38.42
N LYS A 10 1.43 41.52 37.83
CA LYS A 10 2.23 40.29 37.72
C LYS A 10 2.48 39.66 39.09
N SER A 11 2.74 40.48 40.11
CA SER A 11 2.93 40.04 41.50
C SER A 11 1.66 39.39 42.09
N ALA A 12 0.47 39.87 41.70
CA ALA A 12 -0.79 39.27 42.13
C ALA A 12 -1.06 37.94 41.40
N ALA A 13 -0.74 37.85 40.12
CA ALA A 13 -0.88 36.62 39.34
C ALA A 13 0.03 35.49 39.88
N GLU A 14 1.28 35.81 40.22
CA GLU A 14 2.22 34.86 40.83
C GLU A 14 1.73 34.34 42.19
N ARG A 15 1.21 35.22 43.07
CA ARG A 15 0.63 34.79 44.35
C ARG A 15 -0.56 33.85 44.19
N ILE A 16 -1.41 34.09 43.20
CA ILE A 16 -2.56 33.21 42.93
C ILE A 16 -2.09 31.86 42.39
N ALA A 17 -1.12 31.85 41.46
CA ALA A 17 -0.53 30.62 40.94
C ALA A 17 0.13 29.77 42.04
N GLN A 18 0.91 30.41 42.92
CA GLN A 18 1.56 29.74 44.05
C GLN A 18 0.53 29.15 45.02
N ARG A 19 -0.50 29.94 45.37
CA ARG A 19 -1.57 29.46 46.25
C ARG A 19 -2.33 28.28 45.63
N PHE A 20 -2.62 28.33 44.34
CA PHE A 20 -3.35 27.27 43.64
C PHE A 20 -2.66 25.90 43.77
N VAL A 21 -1.34 25.86 43.57
CA VAL A 21 -0.55 24.61 43.65
C VAL A 21 -0.67 23.96 45.04
N GLY A 22 -0.67 24.76 46.10
CA GLY A 22 -0.76 24.29 47.49
C GLY A 22 -2.16 23.89 47.97
N LEU A 23 -3.22 24.05 47.16
CA LEU A 23 -4.59 23.67 47.55
C LEU A 23 -4.84 22.16 47.32
N PRO A 24 -5.72 21.54 48.13
CA PRO A 24 -6.24 20.20 47.86
C PRO A 24 -6.88 20.10 46.47
N VAL A 25 -6.80 18.92 45.83
CA VAL A 25 -7.32 18.64 44.48
C VAL A 25 -8.75 19.16 44.28
N GLU A 26 -9.65 18.88 45.22
CA GLU A 26 -11.06 19.31 45.12
C GLU A 26 -11.23 20.83 45.11
N GLN A 27 -10.42 21.57 45.87
CA GLN A 27 -10.45 23.03 45.86
C GLN A 27 -9.86 23.60 44.56
N ARG A 28 -8.79 22.99 44.03
CA ARG A 28 -8.24 23.34 42.72
C ARG A 28 -9.29 23.15 41.62
N ARG A 29 -10.02 22.03 41.64
CA ARG A 29 -11.10 21.70 40.71
C ARG A 29 -12.22 22.74 40.76
N GLN A 30 -12.66 23.16 41.95
CA GLN A 30 -13.67 24.22 42.09
C GLN A 30 -13.20 25.56 41.50
N ILE A 31 -11.93 25.93 41.69
CA ILE A 31 -11.36 27.15 41.11
C ILE A 31 -11.33 27.08 39.59
N LEU A 32 -10.84 25.98 39.01
CA LEU A 32 -10.80 25.80 37.56
C LEU A 32 -12.19 25.84 36.92
N ASN A 33 -13.17 25.16 37.51
CA ASN A 33 -14.56 25.19 37.04
C ASN A 33 -15.10 26.62 37.01
N LYS A 34 -14.86 27.40 38.07
CA LYS A 34 -15.28 28.81 38.14
C LYS A 34 -14.55 29.71 37.15
N MET A 35 -13.26 29.45 36.91
CA MET A 35 -12.51 30.16 35.86
C MET A 35 -13.12 29.88 34.48
N HIS A 36 -13.45 28.62 34.18
CA HIS A 36 -14.10 28.23 32.93
C HIS A 36 -15.47 28.90 32.76
N GLU A 37 -16.32 28.88 33.80
CA GLU A 37 -17.63 29.56 33.81
C GLU A 37 -17.54 31.06 33.54
N THR A 38 -16.42 31.69 33.93
CA THR A 38 -16.19 33.13 33.77
C THR A 38 -15.36 33.49 32.53
N GLY A 39 -15.06 32.51 31.67
CA GLY A 39 -14.28 32.71 30.45
C GLY A 39 -12.78 32.98 30.69
N GLN A 40 -12.26 32.59 31.85
CA GLN A 40 -10.85 32.73 32.21
C GLN A 40 -10.08 31.44 31.97
N SER A 41 -8.82 31.56 31.58
CA SER A 41 -7.93 30.42 31.41
C SER A 41 -6.84 30.41 32.47
N PHE A 42 -6.69 29.26 33.15
CA PHE A 42 -5.54 29.01 34.03
C PHE A 42 -4.20 29.08 33.27
N LYS A 43 -4.22 28.83 31.96
CA LYS A 43 -3.06 28.99 31.08
C LYS A 43 -2.50 30.43 31.04
N LEU A 44 -3.25 31.43 31.49
CA LEU A 44 -2.77 32.81 31.53
C LEU A 44 -2.03 33.16 32.84
N LEU A 45 -2.12 32.31 33.87
CA LEU A 45 -1.37 32.50 35.11
C LEU A 45 0.09 32.01 34.92
N PRO A 46 1.09 32.73 35.47
CA PRO A 46 2.49 32.34 35.38
C PRO A 46 2.77 31.01 36.10
N ILE A 47 3.85 30.33 35.73
CA ILE A 47 4.33 29.17 36.49
C ILE A 47 4.96 29.71 37.79
N ALA A 48 4.45 29.28 38.94
CA ALA A 48 4.97 29.70 40.23
C ALA A 48 6.19 28.85 40.64
N VAL A 49 7.20 29.52 41.19
CA VAL A 49 8.34 28.86 41.82
C VAL A 49 7.87 28.22 43.13
N THR A 50 7.68 26.90 43.11
CA THR A 50 7.05 26.13 44.20
C THR A 50 7.83 24.89 44.59
N ARG A 51 8.93 24.57 43.90
CA ARG A 51 9.75 23.39 44.19
C ARG A 51 10.33 23.36 45.61
N HIS A 52 10.51 24.52 46.25
CA HIS A 52 10.99 24.63 47.63
C HIS A 52 9.87 24.45 48.67
N ASP A 53 8.61 24.53 48.24
CA ASP A 53 7.43 24.46 49.11
C ASP A 53 6.86 23.03 49.23
N VAL A 54 7.39 22.07 48.46
CA VAL A 54 6.95 20.67 48.43
C VAL A 54 8.03 19.74 48.97
N ALA A 55 7.64 18.79 49.82
CA ALA A 55 8.58 17.82 50.40
C ALA A 55 9.08 16.80 49.36
N ARG A 56 8.25 16.46 48.38
CA ARG A 56 8.53 15.47 47.34
C ARG A 56 8.14 16.04 45.98
N ILE A 57 9.13 16.27 45.11
CA ILE A 57 8.91 16.83 43.78
C ILE A 57 8.42 15.72 42.85
N PRO A 58 7.20 15.80 42.29
CA PRO A 58 6.68 14.76 41.40
C PRO A 58 7.41 14.79 40.05
N LEU A 59 7.44 13.65 39.36
CA LEU A 59 7.82 13.62 37.94
C LEU A 59 6.72 14.28 37.10
N SER A 60 7.10 14.96 36.02
CA SER A 60 6.14 15.28 34.96
C SER A 60 5.57 13.97 34.37
N TYR A 61 4.43 14.03 33.69
CA TYR A 61 3.88 12.82 33.06
C TYR A 61 4.82 12.25 31.99
N ALA A 62 5.52 13.12 31.26
CA ALA A 62 6.51 12.74 30.27
C ALA A 62 7.73 12.04 30.92
N GLN A 63 8.22 12.57 32.05
CA GLN A 63 9.29 11.91 32.82
C GLN A 63 8.85 10.55 33.38
N GLN A 64 7.62 10.44 33.90
CA GLN A 64 7.09 9.18 34.42
C GLN A 64 7.09 8.09 33.34
N ARG A 65 6.75 8.45 32.09
CA ARG A 65 6.83 7.53 30.95
C ARG A 65 8.25 7.11 30.63
N MET A 66 9.19 8.05 30.51
CA MET A 66 10.59 7.73 30.23
C MET A 66 11.18 6.80 31.30
N LEU A 67 10.81 7.04 32.57
CA LEU A 67 11.22 6.17 33.66
C LEU A 67 10.62 4.76 33.53
N PHE A 68 9.33 4.64 33.21
CA PHE A 68 8.69 3.34 32.98
C PHE A 68 9.36 2.55 31.84
N LEU A 69 9.65 3.20 30.72
CA LEU A 69 10.34 2.58 29.58
C LEU A 69 11.75 2.13 29.94
N TRP A 70 12.48 2.95 30.71
CA TRP A 70 13.78 2.58 31.25
C TRP A 70 13.68 1.40 32.22
N GLN A 71 12.66 1.33 33.09
CA GLN A 71 12.48 0.20 34.02
C GLN A 71 12.22 -1.12 33.29
N MET A 72 11.61 -1.09 32.10
CA MET A 72 11.39 -2.28 31.28
C MET A 72 12.71 -2.82 30.70
N GLU A 73 13.60 -1.93 30.25
CA GLU A 73 14.91 -2.29 29.68
C GLU A 73 16.01 -1.29 30.08
N PRO A 74 16.58 -1.38 31.31
CA PRO A 74 17.54 -0.38 31.80
C PRO A 74 18.84 -0.29 30.99
N GLY A 75 19.17 -1.34 30.24
CA GLY A 75 20.34 -1.40 29.36
C GLY A 75 20.11 -0.81 27.96
N ASN A 76 18.90 -0.35 27.64
CA ASN A 76 18.56 0.15 26.31
C ASN A 76 18.94 1.64 26.15
N ALA A 77 19.66 1.95 25.09
CA ALA A 77 20.10 3.31 24.76
C ALA A 77 19.17 4.05 23.78
N ALA A 78 18.00 3.50 23.45
CA ALA A 78 17.06 4.08 22.49
C ALA A 78 16.54 5.49 22.86
N TYR A 79 16.63 5.86 24.14
CA TYR A 79 16.26 7.18 24.67
C TYR A 79 17.47 8.04 25.02
N ASN A 80 18.64 7.71 24.48
CA ASN A 80 19.76 8.65 24.46
C ASN A 80 19.48 9.75 23.42
N VAL A 81 19.87 10.98 23.75
CA VAL A 81 19.85 12.14 22.85
C VAL A 81 21.30 12.47 22.52
N PRO A 82 21.87 11.84 21.47
CA PRO A 82 23.27 12.01 21.12
C PRO A 82 23.50 13.26 20.27
N MET A 83 24.64 13.90 20.50
CA MET A 83 25.18 14.98 19.67
C MET A 83 26.68 14.78 19.51
N ALA A 84 27.20 15.03 18.32
CA ALA A 84 28.63 14.97 18.04
C ALA A 84 29.04 16.10 17.10
N VAL A 85 30.13 16.79 17.46
CA VAL A 85 30.71 17.86 16.65
C VAL A 85 32.19 17.65 16.49
N ARG A 86 32.71 17.96 15.30
CA ARG A 86 34.13 18.04 15.03
C ARG A 86 34.61 19.45 15.32
N LEU A 87 35.69 19.55 16.11
CA LEU A 87 36.28 20.81 16.55
C LEU A 87 37.69 20.92 15.99
N ASN A 88 37.93 21.96 15.21
CA ASN A 88 39.21 22.23 14.56
C ASN A 88 39.79 23.56 15.05
N GLY A 89 40.92 23.52 15.76
CA GLY A 89 41.64 24.72 16.23
C GLY A 89 42.13 24.64 17.69
N PRO A 90 42.53 25.77 18.30
CA PRO A 90 43.05 25.82 19.66
C PRO A 90 41.94 25.63 20.70
N LEU A 91 41.81 24.40 21.20
CA LEU A 91 40.80 24.03 22.19
C LEU A 91 41.37 24.13 23.62
N ASP A 92 40.87 25.08 24.42
CA ASP A 92 41.15 25.12 25.86
C ASP A 92 40.24 24.16 26.61
N ARG A 93 40.84 23.10 27.18
CA ARG A 93 40.14 22.02 27.90
C ARG A 93 39.62 22.47 29.26
N GLN A 94 40.33 23.36 29.94
CA GLN A 94 39.94 23.85 31.25
C GLN A 94 38.73 24.78 31.11
N ALA A 95 38.72 25.63 30.07
CA ALA A 95 37.58 26.44 29.72
C ALA A 95 36.36 25.58 29.33
N LEU A 96 36.58 24.47 28.62
CA LEU A 96 35.53 23.52 28.25
C LEU A 96 34.87 22.91 29.48
N SER A 97 35.67 22.38 30.42
CA SER A 97 35.19 21.79 31.67
C SER A 97 34.43 22.81 32.52
N ALA A 98 34.99 24.02 32.69
CA ALA A 98 34.34 25.07 33.48
C ALA A 98 33.01 25.54 32.87
N ALA A 99 32.91 25.59 31.54
CA ALA A 99 31.65 25.90 30.86
C ALA A 99 30.58 24.82 31.10
N LEU A 100 30.95 23.54 31.06
CA LEU A 100 30.05 22.42 31.38
C LEU A 100 29.56 22.48 32.82
N ASP A 101 30.46 22.69 33.78
CA ASP A 101 30.11 22.78 35.21
C ASP A 101 29.12 23.92 35.49
N ARG A 102 29.32 25.07 34.83
CA ARG A 102 28.39 26.21 34.92
C ARG A 102 27.02 25.89 34.33
N LEU A 103 26.99 25.17 33.21
CA LEU A 103 25.75 24.77 32.55
C LEU A 103 24.95 23.77 33.41
N VAL A 104 25.63 22.79 34.01
CA VAL A 104 25.04 21.83 34.95
C VAL A 104 24.52 22.51 36.21
N GLN A 105 25.23 23.52 36.73
CA GLN A 105 24.73 24.25 37.88
C GLN A 105 23.49 25.09 37.57
N ARG A 106 23.48 25.72 36.39
CA ARG A 106 22.40 26.60 35.95
C ARG A 106 21.08 25.87 35.69
N HIS A 107 21.14 24.66 35.11
CA HIS A 107 19.96 23.86 34.78
C HIS A 107 19.79 22.71 35.78
N GLU A 108 18.84 22.84 36.70
CA GLU A 108 18.61 21.86 37.77
C GLU A 108 18.35 20.44 37.24
N THR A 109 17.72 20.32 36.06
CA THR A 109 17.43 19.02 35.45
C THR A 109 18.67 18.18 35.15
N LEU A 110 19.83 18.80 34.89
CA LEU A 110 21.07 18.08 34.57
C LEU A 110 21.75 17.48 35.81
N ARG A 111 21.33 17.93 37.00
CA ARG A 111 21.75 17.45 38.31
C ARG A 111 20.61 16.81 39.09
N THR A 112 19.57 16.36 38.39
CA THR A 112 18.42 15.67 38.94
C THR A 112 18.57 14.16 38.77
N ARG A 113 18.29 13.40 39.83
CA ARG A 113 18.13 11.94 39.80
C ARG A 113 16.70 11.55 40.20
N PHE A 114 16.27 10.34 39.85
CA PHE A 114 14.93 9.86 40.12
C PHE A 114 14.96 8.82 41.24
N VAL A 115 14.35 9.13 42.38
CA VAL A 115 14.37 8.26 43.57
C VAL A 115 13.01 7.63 43.81
N SER A 116 13.01 6.39 44.29
CA SER A 116 11.81 5.65 44.68
C SER A 116 11.60 5.72 46.19
N GLU A 117 10.43 6.19 46.63
CA GLU A 117 9.96 6.11 48.02
C GLU A 117 8.52 5.60 48.05
N ASP A 118 8.22 4.64 48.92
CA ASP A 118 6.86 4.08 49.12
C ASP A 118 6.18 3.59 47.82
N GLY A 119 6.98 3.11 46.85
CA GLY A 119 6.49 2.63 45.55
C GLY A 119 6.18 3.73 44.53
N ALA A 120 6.45 5.00 44.85
CA ALA A 120 6.34 6.14 43.94
C ALA A 120 7.71 6.77 43.65
N PHE A 121 7.84 7.39 42.48
CA PHE A 121 9.07 8.07 42.09
C PHE A 121 8.98 9.58 42.24
N TYR A 122 10.11 10.19 42.61
CA TYR A 122 10.25 11.63 42.82
C TYR A 122 11.56 12.13 42.20
N GLN A 123 11.59 13.43 41.89
CA GLN A 123 12.79 14.12 41.45
C GLN A 123 13.59 14.55 42.68
N GLU A 124 14.87 14.19 42.72
CA GLU A 124 15.82 14.70 43.70
C GLU A 124 16.87 15.55 42.99
N ILE A 125 16.89 16.85 43.32
CA ILE A 125 17.78 17.84 42.72
C ILE A 125 19.02 17.96 43.60
N LEU A 126 20.17 17.50 43.10
CA LEU A 126 21.43 17.54 43.86
C LEU A 126 21.95 18.98 43.98
N GLN A 127 22.40 19.40 45.15
CA GLN A 127 22.92 20.76 45.38
C GLN A 127 24.11 21.11 44.47
N GLN A 128 24.98 20.12 44.24
CA GLN A 128 26.09 20.19 43.29
C GLN A 128 26.21 18.87 42.55
N ALA A 129 26.53 18.94 41.26
CA ALA A 129 26.95 17.82 40.45
C ALA A 129 28.05 18.29 39.51
N THR A 130 29.05 17.44 39.28
CA THR A 130 30.13 17.68 38.32
C THR A 130 29.96 16.70 37.17
N VAL A 131 30.11 17.18 35.93
CA VAL A 131 30.13 16.30 34.75
C VAL A 131 31.57 16.00 34.40
N ALA A 132 31.94 14.72 34.49
CA ALA A 132 33.28 14.30 34.10
C ALA A 132 33.45 14.49 32.58
N LEU A 133 34.34 15.40 32.20
CA LEU A 133 34.81 15.52 30.82
C LEU A 133 35.88 14.45 30.61
N GLU A 134 35.50 13.33 30.00
CA GLU A 134 36.44 12.25 29.70
C GLU A 134 37.25 12.57 28.44
N PHE A 135 38.54 12.22 28.47
CA PHE A 135 39.46 12.46 27.37
C PHE A 135 40.01 11.15 26.84
N ALA A 136 40.05 10.99 25.52
CA ALA A 136 40.69 9.86 24.87
C ALA A 136 41.44 10.29 23.60
N SER A 137 42.67 9.84 23.45
CA SER A 137 43.38 9.91 22.16
C SER A 137 42.96 8.70 21.32
N VAL A 138 42.53 8.93 20.09
CA VAL A 138 41.99 7.88 19.20
C VAL A 138 42.56 8.08 17.80
N ALA A 139 42.95 6.98 17.14
CA ALA A 139 43.38 7.04 15.75
C ALA A 139 42.21 7.50 14.85
N PRO A 140 42.43 8.36 13.84
CA PRO A 140 41.35 8.84 12.97
C PRO A 140 40.50 7.75 12.32
N ALA A 141 41.07 6.56 12.07
CA ALA A 141 40.34 5.42 11.50
C ALA A 141 39.31 4.80 12.47
N ASP A 142 39.49 4.96 13.79
CA ASP A 142 38.65 4.31 14.81
C ASP A 142 37.57 5.25 15.37
N ILE A 143 37.59 6.53 15.01
CA ILE A 143 36.77 7.56 15.66
C ILE A 143 35.27 7.30 15.55
N GLU A 144 34.80 6.87 14.39
CA GLU A 144 33.37 6.62 14.17
C GLU A 144 32.86 5.50 15.09
N ASN A 145 33.64 4.41 15.23
CA ASN A 145 33.29 3.30 16.11
C ASN A 145 33.34 3.72 17.58
N GLN A 146 34.33 4.51 17.99
CA GLN A 146 34.45 5.00 19.37
C GLN A 146 33.32 5.98 19.71
N VAL A 147 32.97 6.90 18.80
CA VAL A 147 31.84 7.82 18.96
C VAL A 147 30.53 7.04 19.07
N ARG A 148 30.29 6.06 18.17
CA ARG A 148 29.08 5.23 18.23
C ARG A 148 28.99 4.46 19.56
N ALA A 149 30.07 3.81 19.97
CA ALA A 149 30.11 3.06 21.23
C ALA A 149 29.85 3.96 22.44
N GLU A 150 30.38 5.18 22.45
CA GLU A 150 30.13 6.15 23.52
C GLU A 150 28.67 6.57 23.60
N LEU A 151 28.08 6.94 22.45
CA LEU A 151 26.72 7.43 22.36
C LEU A 151 25.66 6.35 22.69
N GLN A 152 26.01 5.07 22.52
CA GLN A 152 25.15 3.92 22.83
C GLN A 152 25.27 3.36 24.25
N LYS A 153 26.13 3.92 25.11
CA LYS A 153 26.16 3.48 26.51
C LYS A 153 24.81 3.77 27.19
N PRO A 154 24.23 2.90 28.02
CA PRO A 154 22.99 3.20 28.75
C PRO A 154 23.23 4.24 29.86
N PHE A 155 22.16 4.89 30.33
CA PHE A 155 22.16 5.74 31.52
C PHE A 155 21.50 5.02 32.70
N ASP A 156 22.00 5.25 33.92
CA ASP A 156 21.29 4.89 35.15
C ASP A 156 20.51 6.11 35.66
N LEU A 157 19.18 6.02 35.65
CA LEU A 157 18.29 7.11 36.05
C LEU A 157 18.20 7.31 37.57
N LEU A 158 18.60 6.32 38.36
CA LEU A 158 18.46 6.34 39.82
C LEU A 158 19.68 6.92 40.51
N SER A 159 20.89 6.66 39.97
CA SER A 159 22.15 7.04 40.63
C SER A 159 23.15 7.79 39.75
N GLY A 160 22.99 7.79 38.43
CA GLY A 160 23.96 8.35 37.48
C GLY A 160 23.73 9.83 37.11
N THR A 161 24.75 10.45 36.50
CA THR A 161 24.60 11.76 35.84
C THR A 161 23.92 11.59 34.49
N LEU A 162 22.88 12.38 34.22
CA LEU A 162 22.06 12.26 33.00
C LEU A 162 22.58 13.09 31.81
N LEU A 163 23.85 13.47 31.92
CA LEU A 163 24.67 14.12 30.90
C LEU A 163 26.05 13.44 30.93
N ARG A 164 26.52 13.01 29.75
CA ARG A 164 27.88 12.52 29.52
C ARG A 164 28.50 13.33 28.41
N VAL A 165 29.76 13.71 28.62
CA VAL A 165 30.53 14.48 27.65
C VAL A 165 31.90 13.85 27.52
N ARG A 166 32.30 13.55 26.28
CA ARG A 166 33.61 12.96 25.99
C ARG A 166 34.27 13.65 24.82
N LEU A 167 35.53 14.01 25.01
CA LEU A 167 36.38 14.64 24.00
C LEU A 167 37.39 13.62 23.46
N PHE A 168 37.29 13.32 22.18
CA PHE A 168 38.25 12.52 21.43
C PHE A 168 39.27 13.42 20.75
N GLN A 169 40.55 13.16 20.95
CA GLN A 169 41.64 13.86 20.27
C GLN A 169 42.13 13.02 19.08
N LEU A 170 42.11 13.61 17.88
CA LEU A 170 42.53 12.99 16.61
C LEU A 170 43.92 13.48 16.16
N GLY A 171 44.28 14.71 16.57
CA GLY A 171 45.57 15.34 16.29
C GLY A 171 45.84 16.50 17.24
N GLU A 172 46.79 17.38 16.90
CA GLU A 172 47.11 18.56 17.74
C GLU A 172 45.96 19.57 17.79
N ALA A 173 45.25 19.76 16.68
CA ALA A 173 44.16 20.74 16.55
C ALA A 173 42.80 20.12 16.23
N GLU A 174 42.75 18.82 15.91
CA GLU A 174 41.51 18.12 15.52
C GLU A 174 40.96 17.28 16.69
N HIS A 175 39.71 17.54 17.03
CA HIS A 175 38.99 16.87 18.12
C HIS A 175 37.56 16.53 17.70
N VAL A 176 36.96 15.53 18.34
CA VAL A 176 35.51 15.26 18.27
C VAL A 176 34.94 15.30 19.67
N LEU A 177 33.97 16.18 19.89
CA LEU A 177 33.25 16.31 21.15
C LEU A 177 31.91 15.60 21.01
N THR A 178 31.65 14.65 21.91
CA THR A 178 30.35 13.99 22.05
C THR A 178 29.65 14.53 23.29
N VAL A 179 28.36 14.84 23.15
CA VAL A 179 27.47 15.26 24.22
C VAL A 179 26.25 14.36 24.15
N CYS A 180 25.98 13.62 25.21
CA CYS A 180 24.86 12.69 25.26
C CYS A 180 24.05 12.95 26.53
N MET A 181 22.74 13.10 26.40
CA MET A 181 21.80 13.24 27.51
C MET A 181 20.75 12.13 27.45
N HIS A 182 20.12 11.79 28.58
CA HIS A 182 18.93 10.93 28.53
C HIS A 182 17.67 11.77 28.24
N HIS A 183 16.76 11.26 27.41
CA HIS A 183 15.55 11.96 26.99
C HIS A 183 14.61 12.36 28.15
N ILE A 184 14.77 11.76 29.33
CA ILE A 184 14.02 12.14 30.55
C ILE A 184 14.35 13.54 31.08
N VAL A 185 15.54 14.09 30.75
CA VAL A 185 16.00 15.43 31.16
C VAL A 185 16.19 16.38 30.00
N SER A 186 15.95 15.95 28.76
CA SER A 186 16.22 16.74 27.57
C SER A 186 15.27 16.41 26.42
N ASP A 187 15.22 17.31 25.44
CA ASP A 187 14.54 17.15 24.17
C ASP A 187 15.33 17.82 23.04
N GLY A 188 14.85 17.76 21.80
CA GLY A 188 15.52 18.41 20.66
C GLY A 188 15.77 19.92 20.88
N TRP A 189 14.78 20.61 21.46
CA TRP A 189 14.90 22.04 21.81
C TRP A 189 15.99 22.28 22.88
N SER A 190 16.11 21.37 23.85
CA SER A 190 17.15 21.44 24.88
C SER A 190 18.55 21.39 24.29
N GLY A 191 18.75 20.67 23.17
CA GLY A 191 20.03 20.67 22.44
C GLY A 191 20.44 22.07 21.98
N GLU A 192 19.51 22.84 21.41
CA GLU A 192 19.78 24.22 20.96
C GLU A 192 20.09 25.16 22.13
N VAL A 193 19.34 25.04 23.24
CA VAL A 193 19.61 25.80 24.48
C VAL A 193 21.00 25.46 25.02
N LEU A 194 21.34 24.17 25.08
CA LEU A 194 22.61 23.69 25.56
C LEU A 194 23.75 24.26 24.73
N ILE A 195 23.70 24.14 23.40
CA ILE A 195 24.75 24.65 22.51
C ILE A 195 24.92 26.17 22.69
N ARG A 196 23.82 26.92 22.63
CA ARG A 196 23.86 28.39 22.70
C ARG A 196 24.45 28.89 24.01
N GLU A 197 24.00 28.34 25.14
CA GLU A 197 24.52 28.76 26.45
C GLU A 197 25.95 28.26 26.67
N PHE A 198 26.28 27.06 26.19
CA PHE A 198 27.62 26.49 26.27
C PHE A 198 28.66 27.37 25.54
N VAL A 199 28.37 27.80 24.32
CA VAL A 199 29.25 28.67 23.54
C VAL A 199 29.53 29.97 24.28
N GLN A 200 28.52 30.62 24.85
CA GLN A 200 28.68 31.86 25.61
C GLN A 200 29.51 31.66 26.89
N LEU A 201 29.27 30.57 27.62
CA LEU A 201 30.03 30.22 28.82
C LEU A 201 31.50 29.94 28.50
N TYR A 202 31.75 29.21 27.41
CA TYR A 202 33.10 28.90 26.94
C TYR A 202 33.87 30.18 26.54
N GLN A 203 33.24 31.08 25.79
CA GLN A 203 33.84 32.35 25.39
C GLN A 203 34.15 33.26 26.59
N ALA A 204 33.23 33.34 27.55
CA ALA A 204 33.44 34.12 28.78
C ALA A 204 34.63 33.56 29.57
N GLN A 205 34.74 32.24 29.68
CA GLN A 205 35.84 31.60 30.37
C GLN A 205 37.20 31.84 29.69
N LEU A 206 37.26 31.76 28.35
CA LEU A 206 38.46 32.09 27.58
C LEU A 206 38.91 33.54 27.74
N SER A 207 37.96 34.48 27.85
CA SER A 207 38.25 35.91 27.98
C SER A 207 38.41 36.37 29.44
N GLY A 208 38.28 35.46 30.41
CA GLY A 208 38.31 35.80 31.84
C GLY A 208 37.12 36.68 32.29
N GLN A 209 36.02 36.65 31.54
CA GLN A 209 34.80 37.43 31.81
C GLN A 209 33.71 36.54 32.41
N THR A 210 32.65 37.18 32.91
CA THR A 210 31.42 36.47 33.34
C THR A 210 30.39 36.48 32.22
N ALA A 211 29.87 35.32 31.84
CA ALA A 211 28.83 35.23 30.83
C ALA A 211 27.53 35.92 31.28
N GLN A 212 26.93 36.73 30.40
CA GLN A 212 25.67 37.41 30.66
C GLN A 212 24.49 36.60 30.10
N LEU A 213 24.12 35.53 30.81
CA LEU A 213 22.93 34.74 30.46
C LEU A 213 21.67 35.32 31.14
N PRO A 214 20.52 35.37 30.44
CA PRO A 214 19.25 35.76 31.07
C PRO A 214 18.93 34.91 32.30
N ALA A 215 18.28 35.49 33.31
CA ALA A 215 17.83 34.71 34.46
C ALA A 215 16.72 33.73 34.06
N LEU A 216 16.79 32.49 34.56
CA LEU A 216 15.72 31.50 34.36
C LEU A 216 14.58 31.83 35.34
N ALA A 217 13.38 32.10 34.82
CA ALA A 217 12.22 32.47 35.64
C ALA A 217 11.73 31.30 36.52
N VAL A 218 11.85 30.07 36.02
CA VAL A 218 11.48 28.82 36.69
C VAL A 218 12.47 27.72 36.34
N GLN A 219 12.39 26.57 37.01
CA GLN A 219 13.15 25.37 36.69
C GLN A 219 12.19 24.23 36.27
N TYR A 220 12.71 23.14 35.69
CA TYR A 220 11.86 22.05 35.19
C TYR A 220 10.97 21.44 36.30
N ALA A 221 11.47 21.37 37.53
CA ALA A 221 10.71 20.90 38.69
C ALA A 221 9.47 21.77 38.97
N ASP A 222 9.56 23.09 38.83
CA ASP A 222 8.42 24.00 38.99
C ASP A 222 7.36 23.73 37.91
N TYR A 223 7.79 23.46 36.67
CA TYR A 223 6.90 23.05 35.58
C TYR A 223 6.21 21.73 35.88
N ALA A 224 6.93 20.71 36.37
CA ALA A 224 6.36 19.40 36.70
C ALA A 224 5.27 19.50 37.77
N ILE A 225 5.50 20.31 38.82
CA ILE A 225 4.53 20.58 39.88
C ILE A 225 3.30 21.31 39.33
N TRP A 226 3.52 22.35 38.54
CA TRP A 226 2.44 23.13 37.91
C TRP A 226 1.57 22.26 36.98
N GLN A 227 2.20 21.44 36.13
CA GLN A 227 1.52 20.55 35.19
C GLN A 227 0.62 19.55 35.93
N ARG A 228 1.16 18.90 36.97
CA ARG A 228 0.41 17.97 37.83
C ARG A 228 -0.80 18.65 38.46
N ALA A 229 -0.56 19.78 39.13
CA ALA A 229 -1.60 20.50 39.84
C ALA A 229 -2.76 20.92 38.93
N TRP A 230 -2.45 21.31 37.70
CA TRP A 230 -3.45 21.75 36.74
C TRP A 230 -4.22 20.58 36.12
N LEU A 231 -3.53 19.52 35.67
CA LEU A 231 -4.18 18.36 35.02
C LEU A 231 -5.04 17.54 36.01
N GLU A 232 -4.56 17.34 37.24
CA GLU A 232 -5.30 16.64 38.30
C GLU A 232 -6.56 17.39 38.75
N ALA A 233 -6.60 18.70 38.55
CA ALA A 233 -7.73 19.53 38.93
C ALA A 233 -8.91 19.48 37.92
N GLY A 234 -8.90 18.53 36.96
CA GLY A 234 -9.99 18.26 36.02
C GLY A 234 -9.68 18.61 34.57
N GLU A 235 -8.60 19.35 34.30
CA GLU A 235 -8.20 19.66 32.92
C GLU A 235 -7.79 18.39 32.15
N GLY A 236 -7.14 17.43 32.82
CA GLY A 236 -6.78 16.14 32.21
C GLY A 236 -8.01 15.37 31.72
N GLU A 237 -9.07 15.31 32.52
CA GLU A 237 -10.35 14.67 32.14
C GLU A 237 -11.01 15.39 30.96
N ARG A 238 -11.01 16.74 30.97
CA ARG A 238 -11.57 17.54 29.88
C ARG A 238 -10.87 17.28 28.56
N GLN A 239 -9.53 17.27 28.56
CA GLN A 239 -8.74 16.99 27.37
C GLN A 239 -8.86 15.53 26.92
N LEU A 240 -8.91 14.59 27.87
CA LEU A 240 -9.14 13.18 27.55
C LEU A 240 -10.48 12.94 26.87
N ASN A 241 -11.56 13.58 27.34
CA ASN A 241 -12.87 13.47 26.72
C ASN A 241 -12.88 13.99 25.29
N TYR A 242 -12.20 15.12 25.03
CA TYR A 242 -12.01 15.62 23.67
C TYR A 242 -11.32 14.58 22.78
N TRP A 243 -10.19 14.03 23.22
CA TRP A 243 -9.43 13.07 22.41
C TRP A 243 -10.18 11.76 22.15
N LYS A 244 -10.92 11.25 23.14
CA LYS A 244 -11.81 10.09 22.96
C LYS A 244 -12.88 10.35 21.89
N GLN A 245 -13.48 11.54 21.91
CA GLN A 245 -14.46 11.93 20.90
C GLN A 245 -13.83 12.04 19.50
N GLN A 246 -12.63 12.62 19.38
CA GLN A 246 -11.96 12.80 18.09
C GLN A 246 -11.47 11.49 17.48
N LEU A 247 -10.90 10.59 18.29
CA LEU A 247 -10.28 9.36 17.79
C LEU A 247 -11.25 8.18 17.67
N GLY A 248 -12.36 8.22 18.40
CA GLY A 248 -13.35 7.13 18.42
C GLY A 248 -12.84 5.88 19.13
N THR A 249 -13.51 4.75 18.90
CA THR A 249 -13.22 3.47 19.55
C THR A 249 -12.39 2.51 18.70
N GLU A 250 -12.34 2.74 17.38
CA GLU A 250 -11.63 1.86 16.45
C GLU A 250 -10.26 2.43 16.12
N HIS A 251 -9.22 1.59 16.15
CA HIS A 251 -7.83 2.01 15.92
C HIS A 251 -7.15 1.22 14.79
N PRO A 252 -7.67 1.25 13.54
CA PRO A 252 -7.09 0.50 12.43
C PRO A 252 -5.65 0.90 12.13
N LEU A 253 -4.85 -0.10 11.76
CA LEU A 253 -3.51 0.08 11.20
C LEU A 253 -3.59 0.75 9.83
N LEU A 254 -2.71 1.72 9.57
CA LEU A 254 -2.51 2.30 8.25
C LEU A 254 -1.87 1.26 7.32
N SER A 255 -2.62 0.85 6.31
CA SER A 255 -2.29 -0.24 5.39
C SER A 255 -1.48 0.26 4.19
N LEU A 256 -0.29 0.80 4.45
CA LEU A 256 0.64 1.22 3.39
C LEU A 256 1.11 0.04 2.53
N PRO A 257 1.52 0.27 1.27
CA PRO A 257 1.97 -0.79 0.38
C PRO A 257 3.38 -1.20 0.77
N LEU A 258 3.47 -2.15 1.71
CA LEU A 258 4.76 -2.63 2.22
C LEU A 258 5.52 -3.40 1.13
N ASP A 259 6.84 -3.27 1.13
CA ASP A 259 7.76 -4.07 0.32
C ASP A 259 8.11 -5.41 0.94
N HIS A 260 8.11 -5.45 2.27
CA HIS A 260 8.45 -6.61 3.06
C HIS A 260 7.34 -6.93 4.06
N PRO A 261 7.16 -8.20 4.43
CA PRO A 261 6.23 -8.56 5.50
C PRO A 261 6.67 -7.91 6.82
N ARG A 262 5.73 -7.31 7.54
CA ARG A 262 6.01 -6.67 8.83
C ARG A 262 6.62 -7.66 9.82
N PRO A 263 7.80 -7.39 10.39
CA PRO A 263 8.40 -8.23 11.42
C PRO A 263 7.66 -8.08 12.76
N LEU A 264 7.72 -9.12 13.60
CA LEU A 264 7.18 -9.07 14.96
C LEU A 264 7.94 -8.10 15.88
N GLN A 265 9.25 -7.92 15.61
CA GLN A 265 10.13 -7.00 16.32
C GLN A 265 10.88 -6.14 15.28
N PRO A 266 10.63 -4.82 15.22
CA PRO A 266 11.31 -3.93 14.29
C PRO A 266 12.81 -3.83 14.64
N SER A 267 13.68 -3.82 13.63
CA SER A 267 15.12 -3.63 13.84
C SER A 267 15.53 -2.19 14.14
N GLN A 268 14.59 -1.24 13.99
CA GLN A 268 14.78 0.22 14.07
C GLN A 268 15.75 0.80 13.03
N ARG A 269 16.25 -0.02 12.09
CA ARG A 269 17.04 0.47 10.97
C ARG A 269 16.15 1.26 10.02
N GLY A 270 16.61 2.45 9.68
CA GLY A 270 15.95 3.28 8.70
C GLY A 270 16.90 3.85 7.66
N ALA A 271 16.30 4.33 6.59
CA ALA A 271 16.95 5.09 5.53
C ALA A 271 16.14 6.37 5.27
N THR A 272 16.70 7.29 4.46
CA THR A 272 16.04 8.56 4.15
C THR A 272 15.89 8.80 2.66
N VAL A 273 14.76 9.37 2.25
CA VAL A 273 14.53 9.92 0.92
C VAL A 273 14.30 11.42 1.05
N ARG A 274 15.07 12.21 0.29
CA ARG A 274 15.00 13.68 0.32
C ARG A 274 13.86 14.18 -0.57
N VAL A 275 13.15 15.20 -0.09
CA VAL A 275 12.08 15.89 -0.81
C VAL A 275 12.35 17.40 -0.79
N ASP A 276 12.63 17.99 -1.95
CA ASP A 276 12.77 19.43 -2.08
C ASP A 276 11.53 20.04 -2.75
N VAL A 277 10.96 21.05 -2.10
CA VAL A 277 9.95 21.94 -2.68
C VAL A 277 10.66 23.22 -3.13
N PRO A 278 10.72 23.48 -4.45
CA PRO A 278 11.42 24.65 -4.97
C PRO A 278 10.90 25.96 -4.38
N GLU A 279 11.77 26.97 -4.36
CA GLU A 279 11.48 28.32 -3.84
C GLU A 279 10.15 28.89 -4.36
N GLN A 280 9.87 28.75 -5.66
CA GLN A 280 8.65 29.24 -6.28
C GLN A 280 7.39 28.61 -5.67
N LEU A 281 7.36 27.28 -5.56
CA LEU A 281 6.21 26.57 -5.00
C LEU A 281 6.08 26.84 -3.49
N SER A 282 7.20 26.93 -2.77
CA SER A 282 7.21 27.31 -1.35
C SER A 282 6.62 28.71 -1.13
N ALA A 283 6.98 29.69 -1.96
CA ALA A 283 6.44 31.04 -1.87
C ALA A 283 4.93 31.08 -2.13
N GLN A 284 4.43 30.28 -3.09
CA GLN A 284 3.01 30.15 -3.36
C GLN A 284 2.26 29.49 -2.20
N LEU A 285 2.79 28.39 -1.65
CA LEU A 285 2.22 27.73 -0.45
C LEU A 285 2.14 28.70 0.74
N LYS A 286 3.19 29.49 1.00
CA LYS A 286 3.18 30.50 2.07
C LYS A 286 2.15 31.60 1.83
N THR A 287 1.97 32.02 0.58
CA THR A 287 0.97 33.03 0.21
C THR A 287 -0.44 32.48 0.42
N LEU A 288 -0.69 31.25 -0.04
CA LEU A 288 -1.96 30.56 0.17
C LEU A 288 -2.25 30.39 1.67
N ALA A 289 -1.27 29.94 2.45
CA ALA A 289 -1.39 29.78 3.89
C ALA A 289 -1.81 31.11 4.56
N ARG A 290 -1.15 32.22 4.23
CA ARG A 290 -1.53 33.55 4.75
C ARG A 290 -2.95 33.96 4.35
N ASN A 291 -3.31 33.79 3.08
CA ASN A 291 -4.60 34.24 2.55
C ASN A 291 -5.78 33.44 3.10
N SER A 292 -5.59 32.16 3.42
CA SER A 292 -6.60 31.27 3.99
C SER A 292 -6.58 31.20 5.52
N GLY A 293 -5.67 31.94 6.17
CA GLY A 293 -5.46 31.86 7.62
C GLY A 293 -5.06 30.46 8.07
N GLN A 294 -4.25 29.77 7.27
CA GLN A 294 -3.67 28.46 7.50
C GLN A 294 -2.16 28.61 7.77
N THR A 295 -1.51 27.54 8.23
CA THR A 295 -0.05 27.48 8.38
C THR A 295 0.56 26.56 7.32
N LEU A 296 1.86 26.72 7.05
CA LEU A 296 2.56 25.80 6.16
C LEU A 296 2.44 24.34 6.63
N PHE A 297 2.46 24.12 7.95
CA PHE A 297 2.20 22.81 8.56
C PHE A 297 0.83 22.23 8.16
N MET A 298 -0.23 23.03 8.22
CA MET A 298 -1.59 22.60 7.84
C MET A 298 -1.68 22.22 6.36
N LEU A 299 -1.03 22.99 5.47
CA LEU A 299 -1.00 22.68 4.03
C LEU A 299 -0.26 21.37 3.75
N THR A 300 0.92 21.17 4.36
CA THR A 300 1.70 19.94 4.22
C THR A 300 0.97 18.73 4.81
N LEU A 301 0.30 18.89 5.96
CA LEU A 301 -0.51 17.85 6.60
C LEU A 301 -1.69 17.44 5.71
N ALA A 302 -2.40 18.40 5.10
CA ALA A 302 -3.47 18.11 4.16
C ALA A 302 -2.96 17.32 2.95
N ALA A 303 -1.85 17.77 2.35
CA ALA A 303 -1.25 17.11 1.20
C ALA A 303 -0.78 15.68 1.53
N LEU A 304 -0.11 15.48 2.66
CA LEU A 304 0.29 14.16 3.14
C LEU A 304 -0.90 13.26 3.43
N SER A 305 -2.00 13.80 3.98
CA SER A 305 -3.21 13.01 4.23
C SER A 305 -3.80 12.45 2.93
N VAL A 306 -3.80 13.24 1.84
CA VAL A 306 -4.20 12.77 0.51
C VAL A 306 -3.27 11.67 -0.01
N VAL A 307 -1.95 11.87 0.10
CA VAL A 307 -0.96 10.85 -0.32
C VAL A 307 -1.16 9.56 0.46
N LEU A 308 -1.25 9.62 1.79
CA LEU A 308 -1.43 8.44 2.64
C LEU A 308 -2.78 7.75 2.36
N SER A 309 -3.84 8.52 2.11
CA SER A 309 -5.14 7.96 1.71
C SER A 309 -5.04 7.16 0.41
N ARG A 310 -4.38 7.73 -0.62
CA ARG A 310 -4.23 7.07 -1.92
C ARG A 310 -3.29 5.87 -1.91
N PHE A 311 -2.25 5.89 -1.07
CA PHE A 311 -1.33 4.76 -0.92
C PHE A 311 -1.84 3.67 0.02
N SER A 312 -2.78 3.98 0.93
CA SER A 312 -3.37 2.97 1.83
C SER A 312 -4.74 2.45 1.38
N GLY A 313 -5.41 3.18 0.47
CA GLY A 313 -6.81 2.95 0.16
C GLY A 313 -7.77 3.28 1.32
N GLN A 314 -7.32 4.01 2.34
CA GLN A 314 -8.09 4.33 3.54
C GLN A 314 -8.41 5.83 3.62
N ALA A 315 -9.65 6.18 3.93
CA ALA A 315 -10.06 7.58 4.11
C ALA A 315 -9.76 8.14 5.52
N ASP A 316 -9.68 7.28 6.55
CA ASP A 316 -9.40 7.70 7.93
C ASP A 316 -7.90 7.66 8.21
N ILE A 317 -7.25 8.82 8.11
CA ILE A 317 -5.81 8.96 8.26
C ILE A 317 -5.45 9.50 9.63
N ARG A 318 -4.57 8.79 10.34
CA ARG A 318 -4.04 9.20 11.65
C ARG A 318 -2.55 9.43 11.57
N ILE A 319 -2.14 10.65 11.91
CA ILE A 319 -0.76 11.11 11.82
C ILE A 319 -0.30 11.58 13.19
N GLY A 320 0.85 11.06 13.64
CA GLY A 320 1.52 11.55 14.83
C GLY A 320 2.22 12.88 14.56
N ALA A 321 1.98 13.87 15.41
CA ALA A 321 2.65 15.16 15.35
C ALA A 321 3.24 15.50 16.73
N PRO A 322 4.58 15.48 16.89
CA PRO A 322 5.19 15.95 18.12
C PRO A 322 4.97 17.46 18.25
N ASN A 323 4.72 17.91 19.47
CA ASN A 323 4.80 19.31 19.84
C ASN A 323 5.98 19.52 20.80
N ALA A 324 6.56 20.72 20.79
CA ALA A 324 7.68 21.04 21.66
C ALA A 324 7.29 21.19 23.14
N GLY A 325 6.00 21.23 23.48
CA GLY A 325 5.50 21.49 24.84
C GLY A 325 5.86 22.88 25.43
N ARG A 326 6.51 23.75 24.65
CA ARG A 326 7.01 25.07 25.09
C ARG A 326 6.09 26.19 24.60
N THR A 327 4.88 26.22 25.15
CA THR A 327 3.85 27.20 24.78
C THR A 327 3.98 28.52 25.55
N ARG A 328 5.01 28.63 26.40
CA ARG A 328 5.22 29.71 27.36
C ARG A 328 6.65 30.19 27.34
N SER A 329 6.83 31.51 27.40
CA SER A 329 8.14 32.16 27.40
C SER A 329 9.05 31.71 28.54
N GLU A 330 8.47 31.37 29.70
CA GLU A 330 9.19 30.90 30.89
C GLU A 330 9.90 29.56 30.65
N LEU A 331 9.46 28.80 29.63
CA LEU A 331 9.98 27.46 29.31
C LEU A 331 11.02 27.50 28.18
N GLU A 332 11.06 28.54 27.34
CA GLU A 332 11.91 28.59 26.13
C GLU A 332 13.41 28.45 26.43
N GLY A 333 13.85 28.98 27.58
CA GLY A 333 15.24 28.96 28.02
C GLY A 333 15.66 27.73 28.80
N LEU A 334 14.78 26.74 29.02
CA LEU A 334 15.06 25.60 29.90
C LEU A 334 15.62 24.39 29.16
N ILE A 335 16.51 23.65 29.81
CA ILE A 335 16.77 22.25 29.46
C ILE A 335 15.73 21.39 30.20
N GLY A 336 15.14 20.42 29.51
CA GLY A 336 14.11 19.55 30.07
C GLY A 336 13.35 18.75 29.02
N PHE A 337 12.57 17.75 29.44
CA PHE A 337 11.74 16.95 28.53
C PHE A 337 10.32 17.51 28.42
N PHE A 338 10.03 18.28 27.38
CA PHE A 338 8.71 18.90 27.18
C PHE A 338 7.89 18.28 26.05
N ILE A 339 8.50 17.46 25.20
CA ILE A 339 7.83 16.89 24.02
C ILE A 339 6.59 16.10 24.43
N ASN A 340 5.49 16.40 23.75
CA ASN A 340 4.30 15.57 23.75
C ASN A 340 3.91 15.22 22.31
N THR A 341 3.15 14.15 22.12
CA THR A 341 2.73 13.69 20.79
C THR A 341 1.22 13.77 20.67
N GLN A 342 0.75 14.40 19.59
CA GLN A 342 -0.67 14.49 19.25
C GLN A 342 -0.99 13.53 18.10
N VAL A 343 -2.21 12.99 18.08
CA VAL A 343 -2.70 12.17 16.98
C VAL A 343 -3.69 12.99 16.17
N LEU A 344 -3.26 13.44 15.00
CA LEU A 344 -4.08 14.24 14.10
C LEU A 344 -4.86 13.28 13.18
N ARG A 345 -6.19 13.24 13.37
CA ARG A 345 -7.09 12.42 12.56
C ARG A 345 -7.72 13.28 11.46
N VAL A 346 -7.55 12.87 10.21
CA VAL A 346 -8.06 13.56 9.02
C VAL A 346 -8.90 12.57 8.21
N GLN A 347 -10.13 12.96 7.85
CA GLN A 347 -10.99 12.17 6.96
C GLN A 347 -10.86 12.70 5.54
N VAL A 348 -10.27 11.91 4.65
CA VAL A 348 -10.09 12.27 3.25
C VAL A 348 -11.29 11.75 2.45
N ASP A 349 -12.15 12.67 2.03
CA ASP A 349 -13.20 12.39 1.05
C ASP A 349 -12.75 12.90 -0.32
N GLU A 350 -12.60 11.99 -1.29
CA GLU A 350 -12.18 12.33 -2.65
C GLU A 350 -13.19 13.24 -3.39
N GLN A 351 -14.45 13.33 -2.95
CA GLN A 351 -15.43 14.28 -3.52
C GLN A 351 -15.28 15.72 -3.02
N GLN A 352 -14.54 15.94 -1.92
CA GLN A 352 -14.35 17.28 -1.37
C GLN A 352 -13.28 18.06 -2.15
N SER A 353 -13.26 19.39 -2.02
CA SER A 353 -12.18 20.24 -2.55
C SER A 353 -11.02 20.39 -1.56
N PHE A 354 -9.86 20.86 -2.03
CA PHE A 354 -8.77 21.19 -1.11
C PHE A 354 -9.15 22.26 -0.08
N ALA A 355 -9.97 23.24 -0.45
CA ALA A 355 -10.44 24.26 0.48
C ALA A 355 -11.21 23.61 1.66
N GLN A 356 -12.10 22.66 1.37
CA GLN A 356 -12.85 21.93 2.39
C GLN A 356 -11.93 21.08 3.28
N LEU A 357 -10.97 20.37 2.67
CA LEU A 357 -9.98 19.59 3.41
C LEU A 357 -9.10 20.48 4.31
N LEU A 358 -8.68 21.64 3.82
CA LEU A 358 -7.88 22.59 4.60
C LEU A 358 -8.66 23.15 5.79
N ASP A 359 -9.95 23.44 5.64
CA ASP A 359 -10.81 23.87 6.75
C ASP A 359 -10.96 22.78 7.81
N GLN A 360 -11.13 21.52 7.39
CA GLN A 360 -11.12 20.37 8.30
C GLN A 360 -9.77 20.25 9.04
N VAL A 361 -8.65 20.31 8.32
CA VAL A 361 -7.31 20.23 8.90
C VAL A 361 -7.08 21.36 9.90
N LYS A 362 -7.56 22.58 9.61
CA LYS A 362 -7.50 23.70 10.54
C LYS A 362 -8.23 23.41 11.84
N GLN A 363 -9.44 22.86 11.76
CA GLN A 363 -10.22 22.47 12.95
C GLN A 363 -9.50 21.38 13.75
N VAL A 364 -8.95 20.38 13.08
CA VAL A 364 -8.18 19.29 13.71
C VAL A 364 -6.95 19.84 14.43
N VAL A 365 -6.13 20.66 13.76
CA VAL A 365 -4.89 21.20 14.33
C VAL A 365 -5.18 22.18 15.47
N THR A 366 -6.14 23.09 15.32
CA THR A 366 -6.50 24.05 16.38
C THR A 366 -7.16 23.38 17.58
N GLY A 367 -8.00 22.37 17.34
CA GLY A 367 -8.56 21.53 18.37
C GLY A 367 -7.49 20.75 19.12
N ALA A 368 -6.54 20.13 18.40
CA ALA A 368 -5.39 19.45 18.99
C ALA A 368 -4.55 20.39 19.88
N GLN A 369 -4.17 21.57 19.36
CA GLN A 369 -3.41 22.59 20.10
C GLN A 369 -4.11 23.03 21.40
N SER A 370 -5.45 23.11 21.39
CA SER A 370 -6.24 23.47 22.56
C SER A 370 -6.24 22.38 23.65
N HIS A 371 -5.86 21.14 23.30
CA HIS A 371 -5.83 19.95 24.16
C HIS A 371 -4.46 19.23 24.12
N GLN A 372 -3.38 19.99 23.88
CA GLN A 372 -2.03 19.44 23.68
C GLN A 372 -1.29 19.05 24.96
N GLU A 373 -1.90 19.24 26.13
CA GLU A 373 -1.27 19.04 27.44
C GLU A 373 -1.52 17.63 27.98
N LEU A 374 -2.55 16.94 27.46
CA LEU A 374 -2.82 15.56 27.80
C LEU A 374 -1.63 14.69 27.34
N PRO A 375 -0.97 13.95 28.23
CA PRO A 375 0.12 13.07 27.84
C PRO A 375 -0.36 11.99 26.86
N PHE A 376 0.41 11.75 25.80
CA PHE A 376 0.10 10.72 24.79
C PHE A 376 -0.20 9.34 25.42
N GLU A 377 0.54 8.94 26.45
CA GLU A 377 0.37 7.63 27.09
C GLU A 377 -0.94 7.52 27.86
N HIS A 378 -1.38 8.60 28.49
CA HIS A 378 -2.70 8.62 29.14
C HIS A 378 -3.81 8.43 28.10
N LEU A 379 -3.61 8.94 26.88
CA LEU A 379 -4.53 8.73 25.78
C LEU A 379 -4.49 7.26 25.30
N VAL A 380 -3.31 6.67 25.15
CA VAL A 380 -3.16 5.25 24.78
C VAL A 380 -3.80 4.33 25.83
N ASP A 381 -3.51 4.54 27.11
CA ASP A 381 -4.08 3.75 28.22
C ASP A 381 -5.61 3.84 28.25
N ALA A 382 -6.15 5.03 28.02
CA ALA A 382 -7.58 5.27 28.08
C ALA A 382 -8.36 4.79 26.85
N LEU A 383 -7.69 4.65 25.69
CA LEU A 383 -8.26 4.08 24.46
C LEU A 383 -8.06 2.55 24.41
N ALA A 384 -7.04 2.02 25.09
CA ALA A 384 -6.70 0.61 25.16
C ALA A 384 -6.69 -0.10 23.78
N PRO A 385 -5.93 0.42 22.79
CA PRO A 385 -5.80 -0.24 21.49
C PRO A 385 -5.12 -1.60 21.62
N GLU A 386 -5.25 -2.44 20.59
CA GLU A 386 -4.58 -3.75 20.54
C GLU A 386 -3.06 -3.58 20.71
N ARG A 387 -2.48 -4.31 21.67
CA ARG A 387 -1.05 -4.23 21.96
C ARG A 387 -0.27 -5.07 20.96
N ASN A 388 0.60 -4.42 20.20
CA ASN A 388 1.50 -5.06 19.24
C ASN A 388 2.90 -4.42 19.36
N LEU A 389 3.94 -5.25 19.44
CA LEU A 389 5.34 -4.78 19.51
C LEU A 389 5.89 -4.36 18.14
N GLY A 390 5.22 -4.76 17.04
CA GLY A 390 5.64 -4.51 15.67
C GLY A 390 5.26 -3.13 15.10
N HIS A 391 4.47 -2.32 15.81
CA HIS A 391 4.08 -0.99 15.38
C HIS A 391 3.59 -0.10 16.53
N ASN A 392 3.55 1.22 16.30
CA ASN A 392 2.97 2.17 17.24
C ASN A 392 1.43 2.00 17.31
N PRO A 393 0.80 2.14 18.49
CA PRO A 393 -0.60 1.78 18.72
C PRO A 393 -1.65 2.68 18.06
N LEU A 394 -1.37 3.96 17.79
CA LEU A 394 -2.40 4.92 17.32
C LEU A 394 -2.14 5.51 15.93
N PHE A 395 -0.90 5.44 15.44
CA PHE A 395 -0.52 5.93 14.11
C PHE A 395 0.77 5.27 13.64
N GLN A 396 0.96 5.15 12.33
CA GLN A 396 2.18 4.59 11.73
C GLN A 396 3.03 5.65 11.04
N PHE A 397 2.43 6.81 10.74
CA PHE A 397 3.07 7.93 10.08
C PHE A 397 3.28 9.11 11.03
N LYS A 398 4.50 9.66 11.08
CA LYS A 398 4.84 10.86 11.85
C LYS A 398 5.09 12.05 10.92
N ILE A 399 4.57 13.23 11.24
CA ILE A 399 4.96 14.49 10.59
C ILE A 399 5.62 15.42 11.61
N ASN A 400 6.67 16.13 11.23
CA ASN A 400 7.29 17.13 12.08
C ASN A 400 7.86 18.29 11.25
N GLN A 401 7.72 19.51 11.76
CA GLN A 401 8.29 20.71 11.15
C GLN A 401 9.40 21.26 12.04
N HIS A 402 10.61 21.37 11.50
CA HIS A 402 11.71 22.08 12.15
C HIS A 402 11.66 23.57 11.82
N VAL A 403 11.98 24.40 12.82
CA VAL A 403 12.21 25.83 12.64
C VAL A 403 13.71 26.05 12.57
N LEU A 404 14.21 26.67 11.50
CA LEU A 404 15.63 27.03 11.44
C LEU A 404 15.94 28.06 12.52
N ALA A 405 16.87 27.74 13.42
CA ALA A 405 17.58 28.76 14.17
C ALA A 405 18.36 29.64 13.17
N ALA A 406 18.29 30.96 13.34
CA ALA A 406 18.70 31.94 12.33
C ALA A 406 20.20 31.98 11.97
N ASP A 407 21.05 31.07 12.46
CA ASP A 407 22.50 31.24 12.39
C ASP A 407 23.28 29.93 12.21
N ASP A 408 22.94 29.19 11.14
CA ASP A 408 23.50 27.87 10.81
C ASP A 408 24.65 27.94 9.79
N ARG A 409 25.65 28.79 10.05
CA ARG A 409 26.87 28.87 9.23
C ARG A 409 28.09 28.80 10.12
N GLY A 410 28.68 27.60 10.24
CA GLY A 410 30.05 27.35 10.72
C GLY A 410 30.51 28.37 11.77
N GLN A 411 29.94 28.30 12.97
CA GLN A 411 30.28 29.23 14.03
C GLN A 411 31.77 29.07 14.35
N ARG A 412 32.57 30.09 14.02
CA ARG A 412 33.91 30.23 14.59
C ARG A 412 33.75 30.63 16.05
N VAL A 413 33.97 29.68 16.96
CA VAL A 413 33.93 29.95 18.40
C VAL A 413 35.37 30.24 18.85
N SER A 414 35.73 31.51 19.00
CA SER A 414 37.05 31.94 19.50
C SER A 414 38.25 31.29 18.79
N GLY A 415 38.15 31.06 17.47
CA GLY A 415 39.21 30.43 16.66
C GLY A 415 39.03 28.93 16.42
N LEU A 416 38.04 28.27 17.05
CA LEU A 416 37.61 26.91 16.74
C LEU A 416 36.60 26.92 15.59
N THR A 417 36.82 26.08 14.59
CA THR A 417 35.79 25.75 13.59
C THR A 417 35.00 24.55 14.10
N VAL A 418 33.67 24.66 14.06
CA VAL A 418 32.74 23.61 14.51
C VAL A 418 32.04 23.05 13.29
N ASP A 419 32.28 21.78 12.99
CA ASP A 419 31.64 21.04 11.91
C ASP A 419 30.75 19.93 12.52
N GLU A 420 29.65 19.59 11.87
CA GLU A 420 28.81 18.46 12.28
C GLU A 420 29.58 17.14 12.12
N PHE A 421 29.50 16.25 13.10
CA PHE A 421 30.06 14.91 13.00
C PHE A 421 28.92 13.91 12.71
N PRO A 422 28.95 13.19 11.56
CA PRO A 422 27.87 12.29 11.19
C PRO A 422 27.79 11.11 12.15
N ILE A 423 26.70 11.01 12.90
CA ILE A 423 26.37 9.86 13.75
C ILE A 423 25.59 8.88 12.85
N GLY A 424 26.30 7.99 12.17
CA GLY A 424 25.70 7.12 11.14
C GLY A 424 24.65 6.14 11.68
N SER A 425 23.38 6.52 11.63
CA SER A 425 22.19 5.73 11.25
C SER A 425 20.94 6.63 11.30
N SER A 426 20.10 6.60 10.28
CA SER A 426 18.75 7.18 10.37
C SER A 426 17.85 6.18 11.08
N ASP A 427 17.81 6.21 12.41
CA ASP A 427 16.96 5.30 13.18
C ASP A 427 15.48 5.55 12.84
N ALA A 428 14.79 4.53 12.31
CA ALA A 428 13.37 4.59 11.99
C ALA A 428 12.54 4.11 13.18
N ARG A 429 12.11 5.06 14.03
CA ARG A 429 11.25 4.78 15.21
C ARG A 429 9.76 4.62 14.87
N PHE A 430 9.39 4.85 13.62
CA PHE A 430 8.06 4.70 13.05
C PHE A 430 8.20 4.00 11.70
N ASP A 431 7.10 3.45 11.17
CA ASP A 431 7.10 2.87 9.83
C ASP A 431 7.56 3.91 8.80
N LEU A 432 7.03 5.12 8.90
CA LEU A 432 7.36 6.25 8.04
C LEU A 432 7.24 7.57 8.81
N ALA A 433 8.17 8.49 8.58
CA ALA A 433 8.17 9.82 9.14
C ALA A 433 8.52 10.85 8.06
N PHE A 434 7.90 12.03 8.09
CA PHE A 434 8.27 13.17 7.27
C PHE A 434 8.67 14.35 8.14
N ASP A 435 9.95 14.69 8.12
CA ASP A 435 10.52 15.85 8.78
C ASP A 435 10.83 16.92 7.73
N PHE A 436 10.36 18.15 7.93
CA PHE A 436 10.61 19.24 6.97
C PHE A 436 10.93 20.57 7.61
N THR A 437 11.67 21.40 6.88
CA THR A 437 12.20 22.67 7.32
C THR A 437 11.92 23.73 6.26
N ASP A 438 11.36 24.87 6.68
CA ASP A 438 11.23 26.03 5.81
C ASP A 438 12.57 26.77 5.72
N THR A 439 13.14 26.88 4.53
CA THR A 439 14.44 27.52 4.28
C THR A 439 14.30 28.73 3.36
N PRO A 440 15.31 29.63 3.30
CA PRO A 440 15.31 30.70 2.32
C PRO A 440 15.27 30.24 0.85
N ARG A 441 15.66 28.99 0.55
CA ARG A 441 15.70 28.43 -0.82
C ARG A 441 14.49 27.54 -1.14
N GLY A 442 13.47 27.50 -0.28
CA GLY A 442 12.33 26.59 -0.39
C GLY A 442 12.20 25.66 0.82
N ILE A 443 11.32 24.66 0.72
CA ILE A 443 11.10 23.70 1.82
C ILE A 443 11.98 22.49 1.55
N ARG A 444 12.75 22.09 2.57
CA ARG A 444 13.56 20.87 2.54
C ARG A 444 12.91 19.85 3.46
N GLY A 445 12.57 18.68 2.93
CA GLY A 445 11.97 17.57 3.66
C GLY A 445 12.75 16.28 3.51
N TYR A 446 12.54 15.37 4.47
CA TYR A 446 13.10 14.03 4.47
C TYR A 446 12.03 13.05 4.92
N PHE A 447 11.78 12.03 4.10
CA PHE A 447 11.11 10.82 4.55
C PHE A 447 12.14 9.92 5.23
N THR A 448 11.94 9.58 6.49
CA THR A 448 12.67 8.52 7.18
C THR A 448 11.77 7.30 7.27
N TYR A 449 12.22 6.15 6.79
CA TYR A 449 11.40 4.95 6.68
C TYR A 449 12.11 3.73 7.24
N ALA A 450 11.35 2.76 7.76
CA ALA A 450 11.88 1.49 8.23
C ALA A 450 12.26 0.58 7.05
N THR A 451 13.53 0.20 6.95
CA THR A 451 14.03 -0.66 5.86
C THR A 451 13.53 -2.10 5.96
N ASP A 452 13.00 -2.50 7.12
CA ASP A 452 12.32 -3.80 7.30
C ASP A 452 10.94 -3.83 6.64
N LEU A 453 10.42 -2.68 6.16
CA LEU A 453 9.08 -2.54 5.60
C LEU A 453 9.09 -2.01 4.17
N PHE A 454 9.99 -1.07 3.84
CA PHE A 454 9.98 -0.37 2.56
C PHE A 454 11.32 -0.40 1.84
N GLU A 455 11.24 -0.42 0.52
CA GLU A 455 12.35 -0.14 -0.40
C GLU A 455 12.39 1.36 -0.75
N PRO A 456 13.57 1.91 -1.12
CA PRO A 456 13.70 3.33 -1.47
C PRO A 456 12.72 3.78 -2.55
N SER A 457 12.50 2.93 -3.57
CA SER A 457 11.64 3.25 -4.72
C SER A 457 10.18 3.51 -4.33
N THR A 458 9.66 2.81 -3.32
CA THR A 458 8.30 3.02 -2.80
C THR A 458 8.17 4.38 -2.15
N ILE A 459 9.18 4.80 -1.39
CA ILE A 459 9.19 6.10 -0.70
C ILE A 459 9.45 7.25 -1.69
N GLU A 460 10.28 7.04 -2.71
CA GLU A 460 10.48 7.98 -3.82
C GLU A 460 9.16 8.29 -4.55
N ARG A 461 8.33 7.27 -4.81
CA ARG A 461 6.98 7.48 -5.39
C ARG A 461 6.07 8.29 -4.47
N MET A 462 6.10 8.06 -3.16
CA MET A 462 5.35 8.87 -2.19
C MET A 462 5.87 10.32 -2.14
N ALA A 463 7.18 10.54 -2.30
CA ALA A 463 7.78 11.86 -2.36
C ALA A 463 7.38 12.64 -3.63
N GLU A 464 7.38 11.98 -4.78
CA GLU A 464 6.86 12.55 -6.03
C GLU A 464 5.37 12.89 -5.91
N ALA A 465 4.58 11.98 -5.31
CA ALA A 465 3.18 12.20 -5.06
C ALA A 465 2.92 13.42 -4.16
N LEU A 466 3.68 13.55 -3.07
CA LEU A 466 3.59 14.73 -2.19
C LEU A 466 3.86 16.02 -2.95
N ARG A 467 4.90 16.06 -3.80
CA ARG A 467 5.21 17.24 -4.62
C ARG A 467 4.07 17.57 -5.58
N ALA A 468 3.50 16.57 -6.23
CA ALA A 468 2.39 16.74 -7.16
C ALA A 468 1.13 17.26 -6.45
N VAL A 469 0.77 16.69 -5.29
CA VAL A 469 -0.36 17.16 -4.48
C VAL A 469 -0.15 18.61 -4.02
N LEU A 470 1.06 18.98 -3.58
CA LEU A 470 1.36 20.37 -3.19
C LEU A 470 1.24 21.35 -4.36
N GLN A 471 1.64 20.95 -5.58
CA GLN A 471 1.46 21.75 -6.78
C GLN A 471 -0.02 21.93 -7.12
N ALA A 472 -0.79 20.85 -7.06
CA ALA A 472 -2.20 20.85 -7.39
C ALA A 472 -3.02 21.70 -6.40
N LEU A 473 -2.70 21.61 -5.11
CA LEU A 473 -3.27 22.41 -4.04
C LEU A 473 -3.09 23.92 -4.26
N VAL A 474 -1.95 24.33 -4.83
CA VAL A 474 -1.66 25.74 -5.14
C VAL A 474 -2.34 26.20 -6.44
N ALA A 475 -2.57 25.28 -7.39
CA ALA A 475 -3.14 25.61 -8.69
C ALA A 475 -4.63 25.97 -8.60
N ASP A 476 -5.42 25.14 -7.90
CA ASP A 476 -6.85 25.38 -7.70
C ASP A 476 -7.33 24.68 -6.42
N THR A 477 -7.72 25.46 -5.41
CA THR A 477 -8.22 24.93 -4.14
C THR A 477 -9.68 24.47 -4.19
N ASP A 478 -10.44 24.90 -5.19
CA ASP A 478 -11.87 24.60 -5.35
C ASP A 478 -12.10 23.32 -6.16
N GLN A 479 -11.06 22.85 -6.87
CA GLN A 479 -11.08 21.57 -7.57
C GLN A 479 -11.24 20.40 -6.58
N ARG A 480 -12.06 19.42 -6.95
CA ARG A 480 -12.23 18.17 -6.16
C ARG A 480 -10.96 17.34 -6.19
N LEU A 481 -10.69 16.66 -5.09
CA LEU A 481 -9.53 15.76 -4.98
C LEU A 481 -9.55 14.67 -6.06
N ALA A 482 -10.71 14.06 -6.32
CA ALA A 482 -10.88 13.01 -7.32
C ALA A 482 -10.55 13.45 -8.75
N ASP A 483 -10.66 14.75 -9.07
CA ASP A 483 -10.41 15.28 -10.42
C ASP A 483 -8.90 15.51 -10.68
N GLN A 484 -8.03 15.00 -9.80
CA GLN A 484 -6.57 15.11 -9.88
C GLN A 484 -5.84 13.76 -9.80
N PRO A 485 -6.05 12.87 -10.80
CA PRO A 485 -5.42 11.53 -10.85
C PRO A 485 -3.90 11.56 -10.92
N GLN A 486 -3.31 12.61 -11.49
CA GLN A 486 -1.88 12.62 -11.85
C GLN A 486 -0.90 12.74 -10.68
N THR A 487 -1.41 12.81 -9.45
CA THR A 487 -0.60 12.92 -8.24
C THR A 487 -0.07 11.59 -7.73
N VAL A 488 -0.45 10.47 -8.34
CA VAL A 488 0.13 9.14 -8.09
C VAL A 488 0.39 8.50 -9.46
N SER A 489 1.64 8.59 -9.95
CA SER A 489 1.99 8.10 -11.29
C SER A 489 2.37 6.63 -11.26
N LEU A 490 1.55 5.73 -11.81
CA LEU A 490 1.86 4.29 -11.80
C LEU A 490 1.39 3.51 -13.05
N PRO A 491 2.01 2.36 -13.33
CA PRO A 491 2.20 1.84 -14.68
C PRO A 491 0.91 1.32 -15.28
N ILE A 492 0.58 1.86 -16.45
CA ILE A 492 -0.41 1.28 -17.34
C ILE A 492 0.22 0.02 -17.94
N ALA A 493 -0.31 -1.16 -17.61
CA ALA A 493 -0.01 -2.37 -18.34
C ALA A 493 -0.80 -2.36 -19.66
N GLU A 494 -0.16 -1.83 -20.69
CA GLU A 494 -0.64 -1.87 -22.07
C GLU A 494 0.35 -2.65 -22.92
N GLN A 495 -0.16 -3.65 -23.65
CA GLN A 495 0.63 -4.34 -24.66
C GLN A 495 -0.03 -4.11 -26.01
N THR A 496 0.53 -3.21 -26.80
CA THR A 496 0.20 -3.07 -28.23
C THR A 496 1.02 -4.08 -29.03
N ALA A 497 0.39 -4.74 -29.99
CA ALA A 497 1.08 -5.59 -30.95
C ALA A 497 0.88 -5.07 -32.37
N ASP A 498 1.83 -5.38 -33.25
CA ASP A 498 1.87 -4.87 -34.63
C ASP A 498 1.04 -5.70 -35.62
N PHE A 499 0.35 -6.76 -35.17
CA PHE A 499 -0.50 -7.57 -36.04
C PHE A 499 -1.93 -7.01 -36.14
N ALA A 500 -2.41 -6.86 -37.37
CA ALA A 500 -3.81 -6.52 -37.63
C ALA A 500 -4.71 -7.73 -37.34
N CYS A 501 -5.79 -7.52 -36.59
CA CYS A 501 -6.72 -8.59 -36.28
C CYS A 501 -7.63 -8.89 -37.49
N GLY A 502 -7.48 -10.10 -38.04
CA GLY A 502 -8.41 -10.69 -38.98
C GLY A 502 -9.53 -11.46 -38.26
N ASP A 503 -10.17 -12.39 -38.96
CA ASP A 503 -11.15 -13.31 -38.40
C ASP A 503 -10.53 -14.67 -38.04
N PHE A 504 -11.23 -15.48 -37.23
CA PHE A 504 -10.72 -16.80 -36.85
C PHE A 504 -10.56 -17.79 -38.03
N LEU A 505 -11.37 -17.71 -39.09
CA LEU A 505 -11.22 -18.63 -40.24
C LEU A 505 -9.92 -18.39 -41.01
N SER A 506 -9.44 -17.15 -41.03
CA SER A 506 -8.10 -16.85 -41.54
C SER A 506 -7.00 -17.58 -40.75
N LEU A 507 -7.14 -17.70 -39.43
CA LEU A 507 -6.22 -18.49 -38.60
C LEU A 507 -6.39 -20.00 -38.81
N TRP A 508 -7.62 -20.46 -39.00
CA TRP A 508 -7.90 -21.85 -39.37
C TRP A 508 -7.20 -22.23 -40.69
N GLN A 509 -7.23 -21.36 -41.71
CA GLN A 509 -6.52 -21.58 -42.97
C GLN A 509 -5.01 -21.70 -42.79
N GLN A 510 -4.41 -20.90 -41.89
CA GLN A 510 -3.00 -21.03 -41.54
C GLN A 510 -2.73 -22.38 -40.88
N GLY A 511 -3.57 -22.77 -39.92
CA GLY A 511 -3.48 -24.07 -39.27
C GLY A 511 -3.60 -25.24 -40.22
N LEU A 512 -4.50 -25.19 -41.21
CA LEU A 512 -4.61 -26.17 -42.28
C LEU A 512 -3.34 -26.28 -43.10
N HIS A 513 -2.72 -25.15 -43.44
CA HIS A 513 -1.48 -25.13 -44.19
C HIS A 513 -0.34 -25.81 -43.41
N ILE A 514 -0.19 -25.46 -42.12
CA ILE A 514 0.85 -26.01 -41.23
C ILE A 514 0.61 -27.49 -40.90
N GLY A 515 -0.66 -27.85 -40.72
CA GLY A 515 -1.14 -29.15 -40.27
C GLY A 515 -1.40 -30.16 -41.39
N ARG A 516 -1.17 -29.80 -42.66
CA ARG A 516 -1.50 -30.66 -43.82
C ARG A 516 -0.91 -32.07 -43.68
N GLY A 517 -1.74 -33.09 -43.87
CA GLY A 517 -1.39 -34.50 -43.71
C GLY A 517 -1.10 -34.95 -42.27
N LYS A 518 -1.15 -34.06 -41.28
CA LYS A 518 -0.93 -34.37 -39.85
C LYS A 518 -2.25 -34.61 -39.14
N THR A 519 -2.18 -35.23 -37.96
CA THR A 519 -3.33 -35.40 -37.06
C THR A 519 -3.83 -34.04 -36.57
N ALA A 520 -5.12 -33.78 -36.76
CA ALA A 520 -5.83 -32.63 -36.19
C ALA A 520 -6.53 -32.98 -34.89
N LEU A 521 -7.23 -34.11 -34.83
CA LEU A 521 -8.14 -34.42 -33.76
C LEU A 521 -8.02 -35.88 -33.32
N ARG A 522 -7.95 -36.10 -32.01
CA ARG A 522 -8.03 -37.42 -31.39
C ARG A 522 -9.15 -37.43 -30.34
N VAL A 523 -10.08 -38.37 -30.47
CA VAL A 523 -11.17 -38.62 -29.52
C VAL A 523 -11.21 -40.11 -29.22
N GLY A 524 -10.70 -40.51 -28.05
CA GLY A 524 -10.45 -41.93 -27.77
C GLY A 524 -9.56 -42.57 -28.84
N GLN A 525 -10.09 -43.59 -29.52
CA GLN A 525 -9.41 -44.30 -30.62
C GLN A 525 -9.63 -43.65 -32.00
N GLN A 526 -10.57 -42.71 -32.13
CA GLN A 526 -10.80 -42.02 -33.39
C GLN A 526 -9.74 -40.95 -33.62
N VAL A 527 -9.18 -40.92 -34.82
CA VAL A 527 -8.15 -39.95 -35.25
C VAL A 527 -8.55 -39.37 -36.59
N LEU A 528 -8.52 -38.05 -36.70
CA LEU A 528 -8.71 -37.33 -37.96
C LEU A 528 -7.50 -36.46 -38.27
N SER A 529 -7.12 -36.43 -39.54
CA SER A 529 -6.18 -35.47 -40.10
C SER A 529 -6.83 -34.08 -40.30
N PHE A 530 -5.99 -33.06 -40.50
CA PHE A 530 -6.47 -31.72 -40.87
C PHE A 530 -7.26 -31.73 -42.19
N ASP A 531 -6.82 -32.53 -43.16
CA ASP A 531 -7.50 -32.65 -44.46
C ASP A 531 -8.90 -33.28 -44.32
N GLU A 532 -9.02 -34.35 -43.52
CA GLU A 532 -10.31 -35.00 -43.26
C GLU A 532 -11.25 -34.10 -42.44
N LEU A 533 -10.72 -33.36 -41.45
CA LEU A 533 -11.51 -32.43 -40.66
C LEU A 533 -12.03 -31.27 -41.52
N GLU A 534 -11.20 -30.74 -42.42
CA GLU A 534 -11.60 -29.70 -43.37
C GLU A 534 -12.69 -30.19 -44.31
N GLN A 535 -12.49 -31.39 -44.89
CA GLN A 535 -13.47 -31.99 -45.77
C GLN A 535 -14.82 -32.18 -45.07
N ARG A 536 -14.84 -32.84 -43.91
CA ARG A 536 -16.10 -33.12 -43.18
C ARG A 536 -16.81 -31.84 -42.75
N SER A 537 -16.07 -30.85 -42.25
CA SER A 537 -16.67 -29.56 -41.87
C SER A 537 -17.18 -28.76 -43.07
N ASN A 538 -16.57 -28.87 -44.26
CA ASN A 538 -17.09 -28.28 -45.50
C ASN A 538 -18.37 -28.96 -45.97
N GLN A 539 -18.40 -30.29 -45.96
CA GLN A 539 -19.60 -31.05 -46.34
C GLN A 539 -20.77 -30.72 -45.44
N PHE A 540 -20.53 -30.69 -44.11
CA PHE A 540 -21.58 -30.35 -43.17
C PHE A 540 -21.99 -28.88 -43.26
N ALA A 541 -21.06 -27.94 -43.48
CA ALA A 541 -21.40 -26.53 -43.73
C ALA A 541 -22.30 -26.38 -44.98
N ARG A 542 -22.00 -27.09 -46.07
CA ARG A 542 -22.85 -27.09 -47.28
C ARG A 542 -24.23 -27.66 -47.03
N TYR A 543 -24.30 -28.76 -46.29
CA TYR A 543 -25.57 -29.34 -45.90
C TYR A 543 -26.41 -28.33 -45.12
N LEU A 544 -25.84 -27.69 -44.09
CA LEU A 544 -26.53 -26.64 -43.33
C LEU A 544 -26.89 -25.42 -44.18
N HIS A 545 -26.04 -25.02 -45.13
CA HIS A 545 -26.36 -23.94 -46.07
C HIS A 545 -27.58 -24.26 -46.93
N ALA A 546 -27.72 -25.51 -47.38
CA ALA A 546 -28.88 -25.99 -48.13
C ALA A 546 -30.16 -26.05 -47.27
N GLN A 547 -30.03 -26.06 -45.95
CA GLN A 547 -31.13 -25.94 -44.97
C GLN A 547 -31.43 -24.48 -44.60
N ASP A 548 -31.08 -23.52 -45.47
CA ASP A 548 -31.32 -22.09 -45.29
C ASP A 548 -30.64 -21.45 -44.07
N ILE A 549 -29.58 -22.06 -43.52
CA ILE A 549 -28.75 -21.43 -42.49
C ILE A 549 -27.92 -20.29 -43.11
N LYS A 550 -28.06 -19.10 -42.52
CA LYS A 550 -27.46 -17.84 -43.00
C LYS A 550 -26.45 -17.26 -42.01
N PRO A 551 -25.51 -16.41 -42.47
CA PRO A 551 -24.64 -15.65 -41.59
C PRO A 551 -25.42 -14.89 -40.52
N GLY A 552 -24.90 -14.88 -39.29
CA GLY A 552 -25.51 -14.22 -38.13
C GLY A 552 -26.61 -15.01 -37.42
N MET A 553 -27.11 -16.13 -37.98
CA MET A 553 -28.04 -17.01 -37.27
C MET A 553 -27.33 -17.76 -36.14
N THR A 554 -27.98 -17.90 -34.99
CA THR A 554 -27.45 -18.68 -33.88
C THR A 554 -27.79 -20.16 -34.02
N ILE A 555 -26.79 -21.03 -33.92
CA ILE A 555 -26.92 -22.48 -34.01
C ILE A 555 -26.48 -23.09 -32.68
N ALA A 556 -27.42 -23.74 -31.98
CA ALA A 556 -27.14 -24.41 -30.71
C ALA A 556 -26.50 -25.77 -30.95
N LEU A 557 -25.41 -26.07 -30.26
CA LEU A 557 -24.69 -27.34 -30.34
C LEU A 557 -24.79 -28.05 -28.99
N CYS A 558 -25.68 -29.04 -28.89
CA CYS A 558 -25.83 -29.92 -27.74
C CYS A 558 -25.14 -31.25 -28.05
N LEU A 559 -23.80 -31.21 -28.14
CA LEU A 559 -22.96 -32.37 -28.41
C LEU A 559 -21.84 -32.41 -27.37
N ASP A 560 -21.51 -33.61 -26.89
CA ASP A 560 -20.37 -33.82 -26.01
C ASP A 560 -19.05 -33.63 -26.77
N ARG A 561 -17.93 -33.61 -26.04
CA ARG A 561 -16.58 -33.54 -26.61
C ARG A 561 -16.33 -34.74 -27.54
N SER A 562 -16.48 -34.49 -28.83
CA SER A 562 -16.56 -35.51 -29.88
C SER A 562 -16.06 -34.96 -31.21
N VAL A 563 -15.88 -35.83 -32.20
CA VAL A 563 -15.55 -35.42 -33.57
C VAL A 563 -16.68 -34.58 -34.16
N GLU A 564 -17.91 -35.01 -33.91
CA GLU A 564 -19.17 -34.42 -34.35
C GLU A 564 -19.28 -32.97 -33.87
N TRP A 565 -18.87 -32.70 -32.63
CA TRP A 565 -18.88 -31.35 -32.07
C TRP A 565 -17.90 -30.41 -32.79
N VAL A 566 -16.66 -30.84 -33.06
CA VAL A 566 -15.66 -30.01 -33.77
C VAL A 566 -16.07 -29.79 -35.23
N VAL A 567 -16.61 -30.82 -35.90
CA VAL A 567 -17.14 -30.69 -37.27
C VAL A 567 -18.29 -29.69 -37.31
N SER A 568 -19.22 -29.77 -36.34
CA SER A 568 -20.35 -28.83 -36.24
C SER A 568 -19.90 -27.40 -35.96
N LEU A 569 -18.98 -27.21 -35.01
CA LEU A 569 -18.38 -25.93 -34.67
C LEU A 569 -17.77 -25.25 -35.92
N LEU A 570 -16.88 -25.95 -36.63
CA LEU A 570 -16.23 -25.41 -37.82
C LEU A 570 -17.23 -25.15 -38.94
N ALA A 571 -18.22 -26.01 -39.13
CA ALA A 571 -19.27 -25.82 -40.14
C ALA A 571 -20.08 -24.54 -39.87
N VAL A 572 -20.48 -24.29 -38.62
CA VAL A 572 -21.21 -23.09 -38.21
C VAL A 572 -20.37 -21.84 -38.43
N LEU A 573 -19.09 -21.84 -38.01
CA LEU A 573 -18.19 -20.71 -38.21
C LEU A 573 -17.96 -20.41 -39.70
N LYS A 574 -17.82 -21.44 -40.55
CA LYS A 574 -17.66 -21.31 -42.01
C LYS A 574 -18.87 -20.69 -42.70
N LEU A 575 -20.05 -20.80 -42.10
CA LEU A 575 -21.27 -20.14 -42.58
C LEU A 575 -21.41 -18.70 -42.11
N GLY A 576 -20.47 -18.19 -41.30
CA GLY A 576 -20.61 -16.92 -40.60
C GLY A 576 -21.77 -16.92 -39.60
N ALA A 577 -22.24 -18.09 -39.20
CA ALA A 577 -23.26 -18.28 -38.18
C ALA A 577 -22.61 -18.32 -36.78
N VAL A 578 -23.43 -18.13 -35.75
CA VAL A 578 -22.97 -17.98 -34.36
C VAL A 578 -23.20 -19.28 -33.62
N TYR A 579 -22.16 -19.97 -33.17
CA TYR A 579 -22.38 -21.20 -32.40
C TYR A 579 -22.70 -20.90 -30.93
N LEU A 580 -23.62 -21.67 -30.37
CA LEU A 580 -23.97 -21.65 -28.96
C LEU A 580 -23.73 -23.07 -28.41
N PRO A 581 -22.65 -23.32 -27.67
CA PRO A 581 -22.43 -24.64 -27.10
C PRO A 581 -23.31 -24.85 -25.87
N LEU A 582 -23.91 -26.03 -25.78
CA LEU A 582 -24.77 -26.46 -24.69
C LEU A 582 -24.19 -27.74 -24.08
N ASP A 583 -24.28 -27.84 -22.76
CA ASP A 583 -23.86 -29.02 -22.02
C ASP A 583 -25.05 -29.98 -21.89
N SER A 584 -24.94 -31.15 -22.53
CA SER A 584 -26.00 -32.18 -22.59
C SER A 584 -26.41 -32.68 -21.20
N ALA A 585 -25.51 -32.57 -20.21
CA ALA A 585 -25.78 -32.97 -18.83
C ALA A 585 -26.70 -31.99 -18.09
N GLN A 586 -26.95 -30.78 -18.63
CA GLN A 586 -27.83 -29.82 -18.00
C GLN A 586 -29.31 -30.26 -18.06
N PRO A 587 -30.12 -29.86 -17.06
CA PRO A 587 -31.56 -30.14 -17.09
C PRO A 587 -32.23 -29.59 -18.36
N ALA A 588 -33.20 -30.33 -18.91
CA ALA A 588 -33.90 -29.93 -20.13
C ALA A 588 -34.52 -28.52 -20.04
N GLU A 589 -35.11 -28.16 -18.89
CA GLU A 589 -35.66 -26.81 -18.67
C GLU A 589 -34.60 -25.71 -18.82
N ARG A 590 -33.37 -25.99 -18.34
CA ARG A 590 -32.24 -25.07 -18.47
C ARG A 590 -31.83 -24.93 -19.94
N LEU A 591 -31.70 -26.05 -20.65
CA LEU A 591 -31.38 -26.04 -22.08
C LEU A 591 -32.44 -25.28 -22.89
N GLN A 592 -33.74 -25.52 -22.61
CA GLN A 592 -34.84 -24.77 -23.24
C GLN A 592 -34.71 -23.27 -22.99
N GLN A 593 -34.39 -22.86 -21.76
CA GLN A 593 -34.21 -21.45 -21.42
C GLN A 593 -33.07 -20.82 -22.24
N LEU A 594 -31.92 -21.49 -22.33
CA LEU A 594 -30.75 -20.97 -23.06
C LEU A 594 -31.00 -20.87 -24.57
N VAL A 595 -31.70 -21.85 -25.15
CA VAL A 595 -32.09 -21.86 -26.57
C VAL A 595 -33.12 -20.76 -26.86
N ARG A 596 -34.09 -20.53 -25.96
CA ARG A 596 -35.07 -19.43 -26.08
C ARG A 596 -34.38 -18.07 -26.02
N ASP A 597 -33.55 -17.86 -25.00
CA ASP A 597 -32.89 -16.57 -24.77
C ASP A 597 -31.89 -16.23 -25.89
N SER A 598 -31.28 -17.24 -26.51
CA SER A 598 -30.36 -17.04 -27.63
C SER A 598 -31.03 -16.77 -28.98
N GLY A 599 -32.31 -17.14 -29.12
CA GLY A 599 -33.00 -17.12 -30.41
C GLY A 599 -32.40 -18.10 -31.43
N ALA A 600 -31.83 -19.23 -30.96
CA ALA A 600 -31.22 -20.22 -31.82
C ALA A 600 -32.19 -20.73 -32.91
N ALA A 601 -31.74 -20.65 -34.17
CA ALA A 601 -32.52 -21.03 -35.35
C ALA A 601 -32.54 -22.56 -35.57
N LEU A 602 -31.54 -23.26 -35.06
CA LEU A 602 -31.39 -24.71 -35.15
C LEU A 602 -30.65 -25.23 -33.92
N LEU A 603 -31.04 -26.39 -33.42
CA LEU A 603 -30.31 -27.14 -32.41
C LEU A 603 -29.78 -28.46 -33.00
N ILE A 604 -28.47 -28.64 -32.94
CA ILE A 604 -27.78 -29.86 -33.37
C ILE A 604 -27.49 -30.71 -32.13
N HIS A 605 -27.84 -32.00 -32.17
CA HIS A 605 -27.67 -32.92 -31.04
C HIS A 605 -27.23 -34.33 -31.47
N ALA A 606 -26.78 -35.15 -30.52
CA ALA A 606 -26.38 -36.54 -30.78
C ALA A 606 -27.61 -37.45 -30.98
N PHE A 607 -27.45 -38.60 -31.65
CA PHE A 607 -28.54 -39.60 -31.76
C PHE A 607 -29.01 -40.05 -30.36
N ASP A 608 -30.33 -40.08 -30.15
CA ASP A 608 -31.00 -40.42 -28.88
C ASP A 608 -30.75 -39.48 -27.68
N ASP A 609 -30.60 -38.18 -27.94
CA ASP A 609 -30.44 -37.15 -26.90
C ASP A 609 -31.80 -36.56 -26.43
N LYS A 610 -31.93 -36.23 -25.13
CA LYS A 610 -33.04 -35.45 -24.55
C LYS A 610 -33.22 -34.10 -25.25
N ALA A 611 -32.16 -33.57 -25.85
CA ALA A 611 -32.18 -32.35 -26.64
C ALA A 611 -33.19 -32.38 -27.80
N ALA A 612 -33.49 -33.57 -28.36
CA ALA A 612 -34.48 -33.76 -29.41
C ALA A 612 -35.91 -33.35 -28.99
N GLN A 613 -36.19 -33.35 -27.69
CA GLN A 613 -37.52 -33.13 -27.12
C GLN A 613 -37.69 -31.72 -26.52
N LEU A 614 -36.72 -30.82 -26.72
CA LEU A 614 -36.78 -29.48 -26.13
C LEU A 614 -37.92 -28.63 -26.69
N GLY A 615 -38.30 -28.83 -27.96
CA GLY A 615 -39.47 -28.19 -28.58
C GLY A 615 -39.40 -26.66 -28.69
N VAL A 616 -38.18 -26.08 -28.71
CA VAL A 616 -37.96 -24.63 -28.71
C VAL A 616 -37.64 -24.07 -30.10
N CYS A 617 -36.90 -24.82 -30.90
CA CYS A 617 -36.53 -24.50 -32.27
C CYS A 617 -36.42 -25.81 -33.08
N PRO A 618 -36.26 -25.76 -34.42
CA PRO A 618 -35.94 -26.94 -35.21
C PRO A 618 -34.73 -27.69 -34.65
N VAL A 619 -34.79 -29.02 -34.67
CA VAL A 619 -33.71 -29.90 -34.20
C VAL A 619 -33.14 -30.71 -35.36
N LEU A 620 -31.83 -30.96 -35.32
CA LEU A 620 -31.11 -31.80 -36.28
C LEU A 620 -30.23 -32.79 -35.51
N ALA A 621 -30.53 -34.08 -35.65
CA ALA A 621 -29.62 -35.12 -35.19
C ALA A 621 -28.34 -35.08 -36.05
N PHE A 622 -27.18 -35.14 -35.42
CA PHE A 622 -25.92 -35.23 -36.14
C PHE A 622 -25.78 -36.62 -36.76
N ASP A 623 -26.08 -36.72 -38.06
CA ASP A 623 -25.96 -37.94 -38.84
C ASP A 623 -25.06 -37.73 -40.05
N ALA A 624 -23.89 -38.35 -40.06
CA ALA A 624 -22.95 -38.26 -41.18
C ALA A 624 -23.52 -38.84 -42.49
N ALA A 625 -24.48 -39.77 -42.44
CA ALA A 625 -25.09 -40.35 -43.62
C ALA A 625 -25.90 -39.33 -44.45
N LEU A 626 -26.36 -38.24 -43.83
CA LEU A 626 -27.14 -37.20 -44.50
C LEU A 626 -26.29 -36.26 -45.37
N TRP A 627 -24.99 -36.18 -45.11
CA TRP A 627 -24.13 -35.17 -45.74
C TRP A 627 -22.76 -35.68 -46.19
N SER A 628 -22.39 -36.94 -45.93
CA SER A 628 -21.09 -37.50 -46.32
C SER A 628 -20.84 -37.52 -47.84
N GLU A 629 -21.91 -37.55 -48.63
CA GLU A 629 -21.86 -37.49 -50.10
C GLU A 629 -21.95 -36.05 -50.66
N VAL A 630 -22.17 -35.06 -49.79
CA VAL A 630 -22.17 -33.64 -50.20
C VAL A 630 -20.75 -33.24 -50.63
N ASP A 631 -20.65 -32.32 -51.59
CA ASP A 631 -19.36 -31.80 -52.04
C ASP A 631 -18.55 -31.21 -50.87
N GLY A 632 -17.25 -31.50 -50.84
CA GLY A 632 -16.33 -31.13 -49.75
C GLY A 632 -15.46 -29.89 -50.03
N SER A 633 -15.64 -29.21 -51.16
CA SER A 633 -14.89 -27.98 -51.47
C SER A 633 -15.22 -26.80 -50.51
N THR A 634 -14.50 -25.70 -50.52
CA THR A 634 -14.76 -24.60 -49.58
C THR A 634 -16.00 -23.78 -49.99
N LEU A 635 -16.83 -23.36 -49.02
CA LEU A 635 -17.92 -22.41 -49.26
C LEU A 635 -17.39 -20.99 -49.46
N ASN A 636 -17.95 -20.27 -50.44
CA ASN A 636 -17.60 -18.86 -50.69
C ASN A 636 -18.46 -17.91 -49.82
N VAL A 637 -18.29 -18.01 -48.49
CA VAL A 637 -18.95 -17.12 -47.53
C VAL A 637 -17.90 -16.17 -46.96
N ARG A 638 -18.12 -14.86 -47.10
CA ARG A 638 -17.24 -13.84 -46.53
C ARG A 638 -17.62 -13.56 -45.07
N VAL A 639 -16.73 -13.94 -44.15
CA VAL A 639 -16.81 -13.59 -42.73
C VAL A 639 -15.96 -12.35 -42.47
N ILE A 640 -16.43 -11.45 -41.60
CA ILE A 640 -15.68 -10.25 -41.17
C ILE A 640 -15.43 -10.29 -39.67
N ALA A 641 -14.40 -9.60 -39.20
CA ALA A 641 -13.92 -9.65 -37.81
C ALA A 641 -15.00 -9.23 -36.79
N GLU A 642 -15.88 -8.30 -37.14
CA GLU A 642 -16.92 -7.77 -36.26
C GLU A 642 -18.14 -8.69 -36.13
N GLN A 643 -18.25 -9.73 -36.96
CA GLN A 643 -19.37 -10.67 -36.85
C GLN A 643 -19.23 -11.53 -35.58
N PRO A 644 -20.35 -11.84 -34.88
CA PRO A 644 -20.33 -12.77 -33.77
C PRO A 644 -19.87 -14.17 -34.22
N ALA A 645 -18.90 -14.74 -33.50
CA ALA A 645 -18.46 -16.12 -33.69
C ALA A 645 -19.23 -17.07 -32.77
N TYR A 646 -19.41 -16.66 -31.50
CA TYR A 646 -20.05 -17.53 -30.51
C TYR A 646 -20.73 -16.79 -29.37
N ILE A 647 -21.60 -17.53 -28.67
CA ILE A 647 -22.27 -17.08 -27.45
C ILE A 647 -21.99 -18.08 -26.34
N ILE A 648 -21.41 -17.63 -25.23
CA ILE A 648 -21.22 -18.43 -24.01
C ILE A 648 -22.11 -17.88 -22.91
N TYR A 649 -22.92 -18.74 -22.29
CA TYR A 649 -23.71 -18.35 -21.14
C TYR A 649 -22.92 -18.50 -19.84
N THR A 650 -22.97 -17.47 -19.02
CA THR A 650 -22.37 -17.47 -17.67
C THR A 650 -23.46 -17.34 -16.60
N SER A 651 -23.15 -17.76 -15.38
CA SER A 651 -24.00 -17.50 -14.21
C SER A 651 -24.03 -15.99 -13.95
N GLY A 652 -25.17 -15.34 -14.16
CA GLY A 652 -25.35 -13.96 -13.75
C GLY A 652 -25.37 -13.85 -12.22
N SER A 653 -24.90 -12.73 -11.68
CA SER A 653 -24.99 -12.41 -10.24
C SER A 653 -26.43 -12.38 -9.72
N THR A 654 -27.41 -12.20 -10.61
CA THR A 654 -28.85 -12.22 -10.34
C THR A 654 -29.46 -13.63 -10.41
N GLY A 655 -28.66 -14.67 -10.66
CA GLY A 655 -29.12 -16.05 -10.88
C GLY A 655 -29.65 -16.32 -12.29
N GLN A 656 -29.86 -15.28 -13.11
CA GLN A 656 -30.26 -15.43 -14.51
C GLN A 656 -29.03 -15.61 -15.42
N PRO A 657 -29.06 -16.55 -16.38
CA PRO A 657 -27.99 -16.72 -17.35
C PRO A 657 -27.83 -15.46 -18.20
N LYS A 658 -26.59 -15.09 -18.52
CA LYS A 658 -26.27 -14.00 -19.45
C LYS A 658 -25.40 -14.52 -20.59
N GLY A 659 -25.84 -14.33 -21.83
CA GLY A 659 -25.12 -14.77 -23.03
C GLY A 659 -24.07 -13.73 -23.42
N VAL A 660 -22.79 -14.07 -23.30
CA VAL A 660 -21.67 -13.21 -23.71
C VAL A 660 -21.41 -13.42 -25.19
N VAL A 661 -21.49 -12.35 -25.99
CA VAL A 661 -21.32 -12.41 -27.45
C VAL A 661 -19.89 -12.05 -27.82
N ILE A 662 -19.18 -12.99 -28.44
CA ILE A 662 -17.77 -12.84 -28.85
C ILE A 662 -17.68 -12.80 -30.37
N SER A 663 -16.93 -11.83 -30.90
CA SER A 663 -16.73 -11.68 -32.34
C SER A 663 -15.58 -12.55 -32.87
N HIS A 664 -15.57 -12.77 -34.19
CA HIS A 664 -14.46 -13.45 -34.86
C HIS A 664 -13.12 -12.75 -34.63
N GLY A 665 -13.10 -11.42 -34.62
CA GLY A 665 -11.90 -10.62 -34.39
C GLY A 665 -11.38 -10.73 -32.97
N ALA A 666 -12.25 -10.67 -31.97
CA ALA A 666 -11.86 -10.84 -30.57
C ALA A 666 -11.28 -12.25 -30.33
N LEU A 667 -11.89 -13.28 -30.92
CA LEU A 667 -11.38 -14.65 -30.89
C LEU A 667 -10.01 -14.76 -31.59
N ALA A 668 -9.86 -14.20 -32.80
CA ALA A 668 -8.60 -14.23 -33.52
C ALA A 668 -7.47 -13.52 -32.78
N ASN A 669 -7.76 -12.35 -32.19
CA ASN A 669 -6.82 -11.60 -31.36
C ASN A 669 -6.34 -12.44 -30.17
N TYR A 670 -7.30 -13.05 -29.45
CA TYR A 670 -6.98 -13.92 -28.32
C TYR A 670 -6.07 -15.08 -28.71
N VAL A 671 -6.43 -15.80 -29.78
CA VAL A 671 -5.69 -16.99 -30.23
C VAL A 671 -4.26 -16.64 -30.65
N GLN A 672 -4.06 -15.54 -31.39
CA GLN A 672 -2.73 -15.09 -31.76
C GLN A 672 -1.91 -14.68 -30.54
N GLY A 673 -2.47 -13.81 -29.69
CA GLY A 673 -1.77 -13.30 -28.51
C GLY A 673 -1.40 -14.39 -27.51
N VAL A 674 -2.28 -15.38 -27.31
CA VAL A 674 -1.98 -16.51 -26.42
C VAL A 674 -0.93 -17.43 -27.04
N LEU A 675 -1.01 -17.78 -28.33
CA LEU A 675 -0.03 -18.66 -28.98
C LEU A 675 1.39 -18.07 -28.95
N GLU A 676 1.51 -16.76 -29.19
CA GLU A 676 2.78 -16.03 -29.06
C GLU A 676 3.34 -16.16 -27.63
N ARG A 677 2.49 -15.91 -26.62
CA ARG A 677 2.88 -16.03 -25.20
C ARG A 677 3.30 -17.43 -24.79
N LEU A 678 2.61 -18.46 -25.30
CA LEU A 678 2.89 -19.85 -24.90
C LEU A 678 4.22 -20.36 -25.45
N SER A 679 4.66 -19.88 -26.62
CA SER A 679 5.95 -20.25 -27.24
C SER A 679 6.18 -21.77 -27.23
N LEU A 680 5.30 -22.50 -27.91
CA LEU A 680 5.25 -23.97 -27.91
C LEU A 680 6.16 -24.59 -28.97
N ASP A 681 6.69 -25.78 -28.67
CA ASP A 681 7.57 -26.52 -29.59
C ASP A 681 6.78 -27.00 -30.81
N ASP A 682 7.39 -27.15 -31.98
CA ASP A 682 6.70 -27.67 -33.16
C ASP A 682 6.08 -29.05 -32.91
N GLY A 683 4.80 -29.21 -33.27
CA GLY A 683 4.08 -30.48 -33.14
C GLY A 683 3.58 -30.84 -31.72
N ALA A 684 3.90 -30.05 -30.68
CA ALA A 684 3.30 -30.17 -29.35
C ALA A 684 1.77 -30.29 -29.40
N SER A 685 1.22 -31.36 -28.82
CA SER A 685 -0.21 -31.65 -28.75
C SER A 685 -0.91 -30.94 -27.58
N MET A 686 -2.20 -30.66 -27.74
CA MET A 686 -3.00 -29.96 -26.72
C MET A 686 -4.19 -30.82 -26.28
N ALA A 687 -4.50 -30.86 -24.98
CA ALA A 687 -5.62 -31.67 -24.46
C ALA A 687 -6.73 -30.85 -23.80
N MET A 688 -7.93 -30.86 -24.39
CA MET A 688 -9.10 -30.20 -23.85
C MET A 688 -9.93 -31.16 -22.97
N VAL A 689 -10.12 -30.75 -21.72
CA VAL A 689 -10.83 -31.52 -20.67
C VAL A 689 -12.06 -30.79 -20.13
N SER A 690 -12.14 -29.48 -20.36
CA SER A 690 -13.21 -28.61 -19.87
C SER A 690 -14.50 -28.76 -20.67
N THR A 691 -15.64 -28.43 -20.05
CA THR A 691 -16.95 -28.45 -20.74
C THR A 691 -16.92 -27.54 -21.97
N VAL A 692 -17.63 -27.96 -23.02
CA VAL A 692 -17.79 -27.17 -24.25
C VAL A 692 -18.65 -25.92 -24.04
N ALA A 693 -19.48 -25.91 -23.00
CA ALA A 693 -20.37 -24.80 -22.65
C ALA A 693 -19.68 -23.67 -21.86
N ALA A 694 -18.37 -23.80 -21.63
CA ALA A 694 -17.54 -22.77 -21.00
C ALA A 694 -16.34 -22.46 -21.90
N ASP A 695 -15.81 -21.24 -21.80
CA ASP A 695 -14.76 -20.79 -22.70
C ASP A 695 -13.34 -21.17 -22.25
N LEU A 696 -13.18 -21.82 -21.09
CA LEU A 696 -11.89 -22.22 -20.56
C LEU A 696 -11.06 -23.04 -21.57
N GLY A 697 -11.69 -24.00 -22.26
CA GLY A 697 -11.03 -24.91 -23.19
C GLY A 697 -10.67 -24.30 -24.54
N HIS A 698 -11.19 -23.10 -24.86
CA HIS A 698 -10.96 -22.44 -26.15
C HIS A 698 -9.50 -22.12 -26.42
N THR A 699 -8.67 -21.92 -25.39
CA THR A 699 -7.21 -21.79 -25.54
C THR A 699 -6.60 -22.98 -26.27
N LEU A 700 -7.05 -24.19 -25.95
CA LEU A 700 -6.51 -25.41 -26.53
C LEU A 700 -7.21 -25.76 -27.85
N LEU A 701 -8.53 -25.64 -27.90
CA LEU A 701 -9.31 -25.89 -29.11
C LEU A 701 -8.83 -25.01 -30.26
N PHE A 702 -8.98 -23.69 -30.12
CA PHE A 702 -8.66 -22.77 -31.19
C PHE A 702 -7.16 -22.59 -31.36
N GLY A 703 -6.38 -22.71 -30.28
CA GLY A 703 -4.92 -22.73 -30.36
C GLY A 703 -4.40 -23.88 -31.22
N ALA A 704 -4.89 -25.10 -31.02
CA ALA A 704 -4.47 -26.26 -31.79
C ALA A 704 -4.90 -26.15 -33.26
N LEU A 705 -6.17 -25.76 -33.50
CA LEU A 705 -6.71 -25.60 -34.84
C LEU A 705 -5.98 -24.51 -35.64
N ALA A 706 -5.67 -23.36 -35.03
CA ALA A 706 -4.99 -22.25 -35.69
C ALA A 706 -3.50 -22.51 -35.96
N SER A 707 -2.84 -23.34 -35.15
CA SER A 707 -1.40 -23.61 -35.25
C SER A 707 -1.05 -24.96 -35.88
N GLY A 708 -2.04 -25.69 -36.41
CA GLY A 708 -1.80 -26.97 -37.10
C GLY A 708 -1.38 -28.11 -36.18
N ARG A 709 -1.81 -28.11 -34.91
CA ARG A 709 -1.39 -29.05 -33.86
C ARG A 709 -2.45 -30.12 -33.55
N PRO A 710 -2.05 -31.32 -33.11
CA PRO A 710 -3.00 -32.33 -32.66
C PRO A 710 -3.77 -31.88 -31.40
N LEU A 711 -5.09 -31.92 -31.47
CA LEU A 711 -6.01 -31.70 -30.36
C LEU A 711 -6.54 -33.03 -29.83
N HIS A 712 -6.38 -33.26 -28.54
CA HIS A 712 -6.96 -34.38 -27.80
C HIS A 712 -8.23 -33.89 -27.10
N LEU A 713 -9.37 -34.53 -27.37
CA LEU A 713 -10.60 -34.31 -26.62
C LEU A 713 -10.83 -35.51 -25.71
N LEU A 714 -10.76 -35.27 -24.40
CA LEU A 714 -11.02 -36.30 -23.40
C LEU A 714 -12.50 -36.27 -23.02
N SER A 715 -13.17 -37.41 -22.92
CA SER A 715 -14.58 -37.46 -22.53
C SER A 715 -14.82 -36.93 -21.11
N HIS A 716 -16.08 -36.72 -20.71
CA HIS A 716 -16.38 -36.33 -19.32
C HIS A 716 -15.86 -37.38 -18.33
N GLU A 717 -16.16 -38.66 -18.58
CA GLU A 717 -15.70 -39.76 -17.74
C GLU A 717 -14.17 -39.82 -17.61
N GLN A 718 -13.44 -39.70 -18.73
CA GLN A 718 -11.98 -39.70 -18.73
C GLN A 718 -11.40 -38.50 -17.97
N ALA A 719 -12.04 -37.33 -18.07
CA ALA A 719 -11.58 -36.12 -17.40
C ALA A 719 -11.77 -36.17 -15.87
N PHE A 720 -12.58 -37.09 -15.33
CA PHE A 720 -12.84 -37.24 -13.90
C PHE A 720 -12.41 -38.61 -13.32
N ASP A 721 -11.70 -39.42 -14.11
CA ASP A 721 -11.02 -40.66 -13.68
C ASP A 721 -9.52 -40.38 -13.51
N PRO A 722 -8.99 -40.18 -12.28
CA PRO A 722 -7.59 -39.84 -12.07
C PRO A 722 -6.60 -40.85 -12.71
N ASP A 723 -6.85 -42.15 -12.55
CA ASP A 723 -5.95 -43.20 -13.04
C ASP A 723 -6.09 -43.40 -14.56
N GLY A 724 -7.31 -43.27 -15.10
CA GLY A 724 -7.53 -43.24 -16.54
C GLY A 724 -6.89 -42.04 -17.22
N PHE A 725 -7.01 -40.86 -16.60
CA PHE A 725 -6.42 -39.63 -17.08
C PHE A 725 -4.90 -39.71 -17.12
N ALA A 726 -4.27 -40.15 -16.01
CA ALA A 726 -2.83 -40.35 -15.92
C ALA A 726 -2.31 -41.29 -17.02
N ARG A 727 -2.96 -42.45 -17.21
CA ARG A 727 -2.60 -43.40 -18.27
C ARG A 727 -2.72 -42.78 -19.66
N TYR A 728 -3.80 -42.05 -19.94
CA TYR A 728 -4.02 -41.40 -21.24
C TYR A 728 -2.94 -40.35 -21.54
N MET A 729 -2.65 -39.48 -20.57
CA MET A 729 -1.64 -38.43 -20.70
C MET A 729 -0.24 -39.02 -20.95
N ALA A 730 0.11 -40.11 -20.26
CA ALA A 730 1.35 -40.83 -20.46
C ALA A 730 1.42 -41.58 -21.81
N GLU A 731 0.36 -42.30 -22.20
CA GLU A 731 0.33 -43.04 -23.47
C GLU A 731 0.49 -42.12 -24.68
N HIS A 732 -0.17 -40.96 -24.64
CA HIS A 732 -0.21 -40.03 -25.76
C HIS A 732 0.81 -38.89 -25.68
N GLN A 733 1.61 -38.83 -24.60
CA GLN A 733 2.63 -37.80 -24.39
C GLN A 733 2.09 -36.39 -24.60
N VAL A 734 0.94 -36.09 -23.99
CA VAL A 734 0.26 -34.80 -24.15
C VAL A 734 1.17 -33.66 -23.72
N ALA A 735 1.44 -32.71 -24.62
CA ALA A 735 2.41 -31.65 -24.36
C ALA A 735 1.81 -30.47 -23.58
N VAL A 736 0.54 -30.12 -23.82
CA VAL A 736 -0.11 -28.94 -23.22
C VAL A 736 -1.47 -29.28 -22.62
N LEU A 737 -1.70 -28.85 -21.38
CA LEU A 737 -2.98 -28.98 -20.68
C LEU A 737 -3.40 -27.62 -20.09
N LYS A 738 -4.68 -27.30 -20.17
CA LYS A 738 -5.31 -26.17 -19.49
C LYS A 738 -6.45 -26.67 -18.61
N ILE A 739 -6.40 -26.32 -17.33
CA ILE A 739 -7.30 -26.87 -16.31
C ILE A 739 -7.48 -25.90 -15.14
N VAL A 740 -8.61 -25.99 -14.43
CA VAL A 740 -8.79 -25.24 -13.18
C VAL A 740 -7.98 -25.89 -12.04
N PRO A 741 -7.42 -25.09 -11.11
CA PRO A 741 -6.68 -25.60 -9.94
C PRO A 741 -7.39 -26.71 -9.16
N SER A 742 -8.68 -26.56 -8.85
CA SER A 742 -9.46 -27.55 -8.10
C SER A 742 -9.59 -28.91 -8.82
N HIS A 743 -9.82 -28.89 -10.13
CA HIS A 743 -9.92 -30.09 -10.96
C HIS A 743 -8.57 -30.81 -11.07
N LEU A 744 -7.48 -30.06 -11.24
CA LEU A 744 -6.14 -30.65 -11.23
C LEU A 744 -5.83 -31.35 -9.89
N GLN A 745 -6.19 -30.74 -8.75
CA GLN A 745 -5.98 -31.36 -7.44
C GLN A 745 -6.71 -32.70 -7.30
N GLY A 746 -7.91 -32.82 -7.86
CA GLY A 746 -8.65 -34.08 -7.91
C GLY A 746 -7.94 -35.14 -8.76
N LEU A 747 -7.42 -34.76 -9.93
CA LEU A 747 -6.68 -35.68 -10.80
C LEU A 747 -5.33 -36.09 -10.22
N LEU A 748 -4.67 -35.22 -9.46
CA LEU A 748 -3.42 -35.53 -8.76
C LEU A 748 -3.59 -36.58 -7.63
N GLN A 749 -4.80 -37.10 -7.39
CA GLN A 749 -5.04 -38.27 -6.53
C GLN A 749 -4.81 -39.61 -7.24
N ALA A 750 -4.44 -39.61 -8.53
CA ALA A 750 -4.07 -40.82 -9.27
C ALA A 750 -2.91 -41.57 -8.59
N ALA A 751 -2.80 -42.87 -8.84
CA ALA A 751 -1.69 -43.70 -8.36
C ALA A 751 -0.33 -43.18 -8.85
N ASN A 752 -0.26 -42.64 -10.07
CA ASN A 752 0.91 -42.01 -10.67
C ASN A 752 0.63 -40.53 -10.99
N PRO A 753 0.73 -39.61 -10.00
CA PRO A 753 0.34 -38.21 -10.18
C PRO A 753 1.26 -37.43 -11.13
N THR A 754 2.51 -37.87 -11.34
CA THR A 754 3.42 -37.27 -12.34
C THR A 754 2.89 -37.42 -13.77
N ASP A 755 2.17 -38.50 -14.06
CA ASP A 755 1.63 -38.80 -15.41
C ASP A 755 0.42 -37.94 -15.75
N VAL A 756 -0.27 -37.38 -14.75
CA VAL A 756 -1.37 -36.40 -14.94
C VAL A 756 -0.86 -35.11 -15.58
N LEU A 757 0.39 -34.74 -15.30
CA LEU A 757 0.94 -33.46 -15.72
C LEU A 757 1.41 -33.51 -17.19
N PRO A 758 1.19 -32.45 -17.98
CA PRO A 758 1.59 -32.41 -19.39
C PRO A 758 3.12 -32.43 -19.56
N GLY A 759 3.60 -32.81 -20.74
CA GLY A 759 5.02 -32.93 -21.05
C GLY A 759 5.77 -31.60 -21.09
N GLN A 760 5.12 -30.52 -21.54
CA GLN A 760 5.75 -29.22 -21.77
C GLN A 760 5.15 -28.12 -20.90
N LEU A 761 3.84 -27.89 -20.98
CA LEU A 761 3.19 -26.70 -20.41
C LEU A 761 1.86 -27.01 -19.74
N LEU A 762 1.72 -26.59 -18.50
CA LEU A 762 0.47 -26.56 -17.75
C LEU A 762 -0.04 -25.12 -17.64
N ILE A 763 -1.29 -24.90 -18.06
CA ILE A 763 -1.98 -23.62 -17.96
C ILE A 763 -3.06 -23.74 -16.87
N LEU A 764 -2.90 -22.98 -15.79
CA LEU A 764 -3.90 -22.87 -14.72
C LEU A 764 -4.78 -21.65 -14.98
N GLY A 765 -6.09 -21.80 -14.92
CA GLY A 765 -6.99 -20.65 -15.08
C GLY A 765 -8.43 -20.97 -14.73
N GLY A 766 -9.23 -19.94 -14.46
CA GLY A 766 -10.62 -20.05 -14.01
C GLY A 766 -10.80 -19.99 -12.50
N GLU A 767 -9.74 -20.21 -11.70
CA GLU A 767 -9.72 -20.01 -10.25
C GLU A 767 -8.37 -19.45 -9.80
N ALA A 768 -8.29 -18.94 -8.57
CA ALA A 768 -7.03 -18.49 -7.99
C ALA A 768 -6.10 -19.68 -7.69
N SER A 769 -4.85 -19.60 -8.13
CA SER A 769 -3.83 -20.64 -7.89
C SER A 769 -3.09 -20.39 -6.57
N SER A 770 -2.95 -21.43 -5.75
CA SER A 770 -2.17 -21.39 -4.51
C SER A 770 -0.69 -21.75 -4.75
N TRP A 771 0.23 -21.13 -4.00
CA TRP A 771 1.65 -21.51 -4.05
C TRP A 771 1.88 -22.98 -3.66
N ALA A 772 1.07 -23.54 -2.74
CA ALA A 772 1.17 -24.95 -2.36
C ALA A 772 0.96 -25.90 -3.55
N LEU A 773 -0.02 -25.61 -4.41
CA LEU A 773 -0.25 -26.38 -5.64
C LEU A 773 0.91 -26.24 -6.62
N ILE A 774 1.46 -25.03 -6.79
CA ILE A 774 2.62 -24.78 -7.65
C ILE A 774 3.84 -25.61 -7.21
N GLU A 775 4.14 -25.61 -5.91
CA GLU A 775 5.26 -26.39 -5.37
C GLU A 775 5.04 -27.90 -5.51
N GLN A 776 3.79 -28.37 -5.35
CA GLN A 776 3.44 -29.77 -5.61
C GLN A 776 3.70 -30.14 -7.09
N ILE A 777 3.28 -29.29 -8.03
CA ILE A 777 3.49 -29.53 -9.47
C ILE A 777 4.99 -29.56 -9.79
N ARG A 778 5.78 -28.61 -9.27
CA ARG A 778 7.23 -28.54 -9.47
C ARG A 778 7.94 -29.78 -8.92
N ALA A 779 7.51 -30.27 -7.75
CA ALA A 779 8.05 -31.49 -7.17
C ALA A 779 7.74 -32.74 -8.03
N LEU A 780 6.55 -32.81 -8.60
CA LEU A 780 6.12 -33.94 -9.44
C LEU A 780 6.74 -33.93 -10.84
N LYS A 781 6.90 -32.76 -11.46
CA LYS A 781 7.40 -32.60 -12.82
C LYS A 781 8.18 -31.29 -13.01
N PRO A 782 9.46 -31.23 -12.57
CA PRO A 782 10.27 -30.00 -12.58
C PRO A 782 10.44 -29.34 -13.95
N GLY A 783 10.40 -30.13 -15.03
CA GLY A 783 10.52 -29.63 -16.41
C GLY A 783 9.22 -29.07 -17.01
N CYS A 784 8.09 -29.15 -16.31
CA CYS A 784 6.82 -28.63 -16.80
C CYS A 784 6.73 -27.12 -16.51
N ARG A 785 6.61 -26.31 -17.57
CA ARG A 785 6.34 -24.88 -17.45
C ARG A 785 4.92 -24.67 -16.90
N ILE A 786 4.74 -23.67 -16.04
CA ILE A 786 3.44 -23.34 -15.47
C ILE A 786 3.08 -21.90 -15.85
N VAL A 787 1.93 -21.72 -16.46
CA VAL A 787 1.36 -20.40 -16.77
C VAL A 787 0.05 -20.24 -16.02
N ASN A 788 -0.05 -19.19 -15.21
CA ASN A 788 -1.32 -18.74 -14.66
C ASN A 788 -2.00 -17.83 -15.69
N HIS A 789 -3.27 -18.08 -15.98
CA HIS A 789 -4.04 -17.39 -17.00
C HIS A 789 -5.38 -16.92 -16.41
N TYR A 790 -5.62 -15.62 -16.51
CA TYR A 790 -6.81 -14.99 -15.97
C TYR A 790 -7.54 -14.19 -17.04
N GLY A 791 -8.85 -14.40 -17.07
CA GLY A 791 -9.77 -13.38 -17.50
C GLY A 791 -11.19 -13.91 -17.54
N PRO A 792 -12.15 -13.00 -17.49
CA PRO A 792 -13.56 -13.34 -17.60
C PRO A 792 -13.94 -13.72 -19.05
N THR A 793 -15.09 -14.38 -19.21
CA THR A 793 -15.65 -14.63 -20.54
C THR A 793 -15.86 -13.36 -21.36
N GLU A 794 -16.15 -12.23 -20.70
CA GLU A 794 -16.31 -10.93 -21.36
C GLU A 794 -15.04 -10.35 -22.00
N THR A 795 -13.87 -10.96 -21.76
CA THR A 795 -12.60 -10.58 -22.40
C THR A 795 -12.05 -11.70 -23.30
N THR A 796 -12.93 -12.57 -23.80
CA THR A 796 -12.58 -13.71 -24.67
C THR A 796 -11.60 -14.68 -24.00
N VAL A 797 -12.10 -15.64 -23.21
CA VAL A 797 -11.31 -16.70 -22.55
C VAL A 797 -10.39 -16.21 -21.44
N GLY A 798 -9.53 -15.24 -21.73
CA GLY A 798 -8.72 -14.53 -20.75
C GLY A 798 -7.79 -13.52 -21.39
N ILE A 799 -7.26 -12.62 -20.57
CA ILE A 799 -6.48 -11.47 -21.05
C ILE A 799 -5.15 -11.32 -20.32
N LEU A 800 -5.02 -11.82 -19.09
CA LEU A 800 -3.78 -11.75 -18.32
C LEU A 800 -3.10 -13.11 -18.28
N THR A 801 -1.78 -13.10 -18.39
CA THR A 801 -0.94 -14.30 -18.19
C THR A 801 0.29 -13.99 -17.36
N HIS A 802 0.68 -14.96 -16.53
CA HIS A 802 1.89 -14.95 -15.73
C HIS A 802 2.62 -16.28 -15.88
N GLU A 803 3.87 -16.26 -16.34
CA GLU A 803 4.74 -17.44 -16.28
C GLU A 803 5.32 -17.56 -14.86
N VAL A 804 5.03 -18.69 -14.20
CA VAL A 804 5.35 -18.90 -12.79
C VAL A 804 6.78 -19.42 -12.65
N ALA A 805 7.75 -18.50 -12.77
CA ALA A 805 9.17 -18.82 -12.68
C ALA A 805 9.65 -18.96 -11.22
N GLU A 806 9.37 -17.96 -10.37
CA GLU A 806 9.82 -17.93 -8.97
C GLU A 806 8.67 -17.56 -8.02
N ARG A 807 8.84 -17.89 -6.75
CA ARG A 807 7.88 -17.49 -5.72
C ARG A 807 8.03 -16.00 -5.43
N VAL A 808 6.90 -15.30 -5.42
CA VAL A 808 6.85 -13.89 -5.02
C VAL A 808 6.32 -13.83 -3.59
N ASP A 809 7.21 -13.65 -2.61
CA ASP A 809 6.86 -13.75 -1.19
C ASP A 809 5.87 -12.68 -0.71
N ALA A 810 5.82 -11.53 -1.39
CA ALA A 810 4.83 -10.48 -1.12
C ALA A 810 3.39 -10.88 -1.53
N CYS A 811 3.23 -11.87 -2.42
CA CYS A 811 1.93 -12.27 -2.97
C CYS A 811 1.36 -13.51 -2.25
N ARG A 812 0.16 -13.38 -1.67
CA ARG A 812 -0.55 -14.51 -1.02
C ARG A 812 -0.96 -15.62 -2.01
N SER A 813 -1.23 -15.26 -3.26
CA SER A 813 -1.61 -16.16 -4.35
C SER A 813 -0.72 -15.90 -5.56
N VAL A 814 -0.72 -16.83 -6.52
CA VAL A 814 0.03 -16.65 -7.77
C VAL A 814 -0.51 -15.43 -8.53
N PRO A 815 0.35 -14.48 -8.96
CA PRO A 815 -0.08 -13.32 -9.74
C PRO A 815 -0.82 -13.70 -11.02
N VAL A 816 -1.79 -12.85 -11.42
CA VAL A 816 -2.53 -13.01 -12.69
C VAL A 816 -1.72 -12.53 -13.90
N GLY A 817 -0.71 -11.67 -13.66
CA GLY A 817 0.30 -11.28 -14.64
C GLY A 817 -0.09 -10.11 -15.53
N GLN A 818 0.50 -10.11 -16.73
CA GLN A 818 0.44 -9.01 -17.69
C GLN A 818 -0.55 -9.31 -18.82
N PRO A 819 -1.13 -8.28 -19.45
CA PRO A 819 -2.03 -8.49 -20.58
C PRO A 819 -1.36 -9.24 -21.74
N LEU A 820 -2.17 -9.93 -22.52
CA LEU A 820 -1.82 -10.44 -23.85
C LEU A 820 -1.74 -9.28 -24.86
N ALA A 821 -1.21 -9.56 -26.05
CA ALA A 821 -1.19 -8.64 -27.17
C ALA A 821 -2.56 -7.99 -27.44
N ASN A 822 -2.54 -6.68 -27.68
CA ASN A 822 -3.70 -5.80 -27.85
C ASN A 822 -4.66 -5.76 -26.65
N GLY A 823 -4.21 -6.24 -25.49
CA GLY A 823 -4.92 -6.18 -24.22
C GLY A 823 -4.47 -5.01 -23.36
N LYS A 824 -5.41 -4.51 -22.55
CA LYS A 824 -5.14 -3.45 -21.56
C LYS A 824 -5.63 -3.89 -20.20
N ALA A 825 -4.87 -3.59 -19.16
CA ALA A 825 -5.27 -3.87 -17.78
C ALA A 825 -4.93 -2.68 -16.88
N ARG A 826 -5.93 -2.23 -16.13
CA ARG A 826 -5.81 -1.08 -15.22
C ARG A 826 -6.46 -1.40 -13.89
N VAL A 827 -5.83 -0.99 -12.80
CA VAL A 827 -6.45 -1.03 -11.47
C VAL A 827 -6.83 0.40 -11.11
N LEU A 828 -8.13 0.65 -10.95
CA LEU A 828 -8.67 2.00 -10.72
C LEU A 828 -9.40 2.08 -9.39
N ASP A 829 -9.46 3.28 -8.82
CA ASP A 829 -10.28 3.60 -7.65
C ASP A 829 -11.77 3.77 -8.05
N ALA A 830 -12.59 4.13 -7.08
CA ALA A 830 -14.02 4.37 -7.29
C ALA A 830 -14.34 5.55 -8.23
N TYR A 831 -13.34 6.39 -8.54
CA TYR A 831 -13.46 7.59 -9.38
C TYR A 831 -12.77 7.42 -10.73
N LEU A 832 -12.37 6.19 -11.09
CA LEU A 832 -11.66 5.83 -12.32
C LEU A 832 -10.24 6.40 -12.40
N ASN A 833 -9.64 6.78 -11.28
CA ASN A 833 -8.25 7.16 -11.22
C ASN A 833 -7.37 5.93 -11.03
N PRO A 834 -6.16 5.86 -11.64
CA PRO A 834 -5.22 4.79 -11.37
C PRO A 834 -4.83 4.75 -9.88
N VAL A 835 -4.84 3.56 -9.27
CA VAL A 835 -4.39 3.39 -7.88
C VAL A 835 -2.87 3.23 -7.81
N ALA A 836 -2.32 3.38 -6.60
CA ALA A 836 -0.90 3.17 -6.39
C ALA A 836 -0.48 1.67 -6.52
N GLU A 837 0.82 1.40 -6.62
CA GLU A 837 1.37 0.07 -6.84
C GLU A 837 1.18 -0.67 -5.55
N ARG A 838 0.68 -1.90 -5.62
CA ARG A 838 0.29 -2.69 -4.46
C ARG A 838 -0.79 -2.03 -3.62
N VAL A 839 -1.59 -1.12 -4.20
CA VAL A 839 -2.84 -0.64 -3.63
C VAL A 839 -3.99 -1.39 -4.28
N ALA A 840 -4.92 -1.85 -3.46
CA ALA A 840 -6.11 -2.53 -3.96
C ALA A 840 -7.00 -1.55 -4.73
N GLY A 841 -7.56 -2.02 -5.83
CA GLY A 841 -8.56 -1.28 -6.60
C GLY A 841 -9.35 -2.22 -7.48
N GLU A 842 -10.20 -1.67 -8.33
CA GLU A 842 -11.03 -2.43 -9.24
C GLU A 842 -10.31 -2.62 -10.58
N LEU A 843 -10.31 -3.86 -11.10
CA LEU A 843 -9.65 -4.20 -12.36
C LEU A 843 -10.54 -3.87 -13.57
N TYR A 844 -10.01 -3.06 -14.48
CA TYR A 844 -10.59 -2.70 -15.75
C TYR A 844 -9.76 -3.34 -16.87
N LEU A 845 -10.45 -4.06 -17.75
CA LEU A 845 -9.83 -4.83 -18.84
C LEU A 845 -10.26 -4.24 -20.18
N GLY A 846 -9.34 -3.84 -21.03
CA GLY A 846 -9.62 -3.20 -22.31
C GLY A 846 -8.94 -3.90 -23.48
N GLY A 847 -9.17 -3.37 -24.68
CA GLY A 847 -8.50 -3.83 -25.90
C GLY A 847 -9.37 -4.69 -26.83
N GLN A 848 -8.72 -5.30 -27.82
CA GLN A 848 -9.43 -5.96 -28.94
C GLN A 848 -10.07 -7.30 -28.56
N GLY A 849 -9.68 -7.89 -27.42
CA GLY A 849 -10.28 -9.12 -26.88
C GLY A 849 -11.64 -8.93 -26.21
N LEU A 850 -12.19 -7.71 -26.16
CA LEU A 850 -13.47 -7.45 -25.51
C LEU A 850 -14.65 -8.07 -26.26
N ALA A 851 -15.57 -8.65 -25.48
CA ALA A 851 -16.87 -9.07 -25.98
C ALA A 851 -17.67 -7.87 -26.53
N GLN A 852 -18.59 -8.17 -27.44
CA GLN A 852 -19.52 -7.16 -27.94
C GLN A 852 -20.45 -6.67 -26.82
N GLY A 853 -20.86 -7.61 -25.96
CA GLY A 853 -21.68 -7.35 -24.78
C GLY A 853 -22.49 -8.59 -24.40
N TYR A 854 -23.57 -8.35 -23.66
CA TYR A 854 -24.55 -9.37 -23.32
C TYR A 854 -25.73 -9.37 -24.30
N LEU A 855 -26.08 -10.54 -24.82
CA LEU A 855 -27.13 -10.74 -25.79
C LEU A 855 -28.47 -10.20 -25.28
N GLY A 856 -29.06 -9.23 -26.00
CA GLY A 856 -30.37 -8.66 -25.65
C GLY A 856 -30.43 -7.97 -24.27
N ARG A 857 -29.28 -7.56 -23.69
CA ARG A 857 -29.21 -6.93 -22.35
C ARG A 857 -28.41 -5.62 -22.37
N ALA A 858 -28.89 -4.62 -23.11
CA ALA A 858 -28.20 -3.34 -23.30
C ALA A 858 -27.82 -2.63 -21.98
N ALA A 859 -28.72 -2.59 -20.98
CA ALA A 859 -28.44 -1.96 -19.69
C ALA A 859 -27.28 -2.64 -18.94
N MET A 860 -27.29 -3.98 -18.89
CA MET A 860 -26.21 -4.75 -18.25
C MET A 860 -24.88 -4.61 -19.02
N THR A 861 -24.96 -4.53 -20.35
CA THR A 861 -23.78 -4.25 -21.18
C THR A 861 -23.21 -2.87 -20.86
N ALA A 862 -24.02 -1.84 -20.76
CA ALA A 862 -23.56 -0.48 -20.42
C ALA A 862 -22.97 -0.39 -19.00
N GLU A 863 -23.49 -1.17 -18.04
CA GLU A 863 -22.95 -1.24 -16.68
C GLU A 863 -21.54 -1.86 -16.63
N ARG A 864 -21.30 -2.90 -17.45
CA ARG A 864 -20.07 -3.70 -17.39
C ARG A 864 -19.03 -3.31 -18.42
N PHE A 865 -19.42 -2.75 -19.56
CA PHE A 865 -18.55 -2.28 -20.63
C PHE A 865 -18.64 -0.75 -20.68
N VAL A 866 -17.87 -0.11 -19.81
CA VAL A 866 -17.86 1.35 -19.65
C VAL A 866 -16.91 1.99 -20.66
N PRO A 867 -17.08 3.29 -20.99
CA PRO A 867 -16.08 4.04 -21.73
C PRO A 867 -14.73 4.00 -21.01
N ASP A 868 -13.65 3.79 -21.75
CA ASP A 868 -12.29 3.87 -21.22
C ASP A 868 -11.83 5.34 -21.22
N PRO A 869 -11.70 6.00 -20.05
CA PRO A 869 -11.33 7.42 -20.00
C PRO A 869 -9.88 7.67 -20.45
N PHE A 870 -9.09 6.61 -20.66
CA PHE A 870 -7.71 6.70 -21.11
C PHE A 870 -7.53 6.36 -22.58
N SER A 871 -8.60 5.98 -23.28
CA SER A 871 -8.58 5.73 -24.71
C SER A 871 -8.75 7.04 -25.48
N SER A 872 -7.89 7.27 -26.47
CA SER A 872 -7.98 8.42 -27.38
C SER A 872 -9.00 8.22 -28.51
N ASP A 873 -9.41 6.98 -28.76
CA ASP A 873 -10.33 6.57 -29.84
C ASP A 873 -11.76 6.24 -29.34
N GLY A 874 -12.07 6.49 -28.07
CA GLY A 874 -13.40 6.22 -27.50
C GLY A 874 -13.68 4.73 -27.24
N GLY A 875 -12.62 3.95 -27.02
CA GLY A 875 -12.65 2.55 -26.66
C GLY A 875 -13.40 2.25 -25.35
N ARG A 876 -13.66 0.97 -25.11
CA ARG A 876 -14.37 0.48 -23.92
C ARG A 876 -13.40 -0.28 -23.00
N ALA A 877 -13.74 -0.31 -21.72
CA ALA A 877 -13.15 -1.18 -20.73
C ALA A 877 -14.24 -2.01 -20.03
N ARG A 878 -13.96 -3.29 -19.81
CA ARG A 878 -14.77 -4.19 -19.01
C ARG A 878 -14.42 -4.01 -17.54
N ARG A 879 -15.39 -3.54 -16.75
CA ARG A 879 -15.30 -3.39 -15.30
C ARG A 879 -15.33 -4.76 -14.61
N GLY A 880 -14.39 -4.97 -13.69
CA GLY A 880 -14.31 -6.16 -12.84
C GLY A 880 -15.57 -6.42 -12.02
N SER A 881 -15.67 -7.60 -11.44
CA SER A 881 -16.77 -7.99 -10.54
C SER A 881 -16.38 -7.95 -9.06
N ALA A 882 -15.10 -7.75 -8.76
CA ALA A 882 -14.56 -7.59 -7.41
C ALA A 882 -13.25 -6.78 -7.45
N PRO A 883 -12.86 -6.12 -6.34
CA PRO A 883 -11.54 -5.53 -6.20
C PRO A 883 -10.46 -6.61 -6.35
N VAL A 884 -9.36 -6.27 -7.01
CA VAL A 884 -8.18 -7.14 -7.05
C VAL A 884 -7.36 -6.87 -5.78
N PRO A 885 -7.10 -7.90 -4.96
CA PRO A 885 -6.28 -7.74 -3.76
C PRO A 885 -4.84 -7.39 -4.15
N CYS A 886 -4.13 -6.69 -3.26
CA CYS A 886 -2.73 -6.33 -3.46
C CYS A 886 -1.88 -7.56 -3.82
N GLY A 887 -1.15 -7.46 -4.92
CA GLY A 887 -0.16 -8.44 -5.38
C GLY A 887 1.07 -7.71 -5.88
#